data_AF-A0A959SJH9-F1
#
_entry.id   AF-A0A959SJH9-F1
#
_cell.length_a   1.000
_cell.length_b   1.000
_cell.length_c   1.000
_cell.angle_alpha   90.00
_cell.angle_beta   90.00
_cell.angle_gamma   90.00
#
_symmetry.space_group_name_H-M   'P 1'
#
loop_
_entity.id
_entity.type
_entity.pdbx_description
1 polymer ?
#
loop_
_entity_poly.entity_id
_entity_poly.type
_entity_poly.pdbx_seq_one_letter_code
_entity_poly.pdbx_strand_id
1 'polypeptide(L)'
;MNMLQPYAAYSKKLLTLALVTCIVAVSGLQAQTVHSNLQAHLGSHPLAIGPVVPIDGDGPAEGGTPPNTLCTGATVEALEVDGSLVRNGDNTGALDDWFFGVPVVWEGFTTSECANVSIQYCGTDPAYEAALLYLGYGCPLSNYAVIPESAVTDQSCGDGNFELTITQLAPGTYYYPILMVPGSSEGPYTLTISATACTNTPPPSALCDGAIALTVNETCEGVAGSAENATVAGTISGGCEGGDPSDGIWYSFVATNTQHGVYVDPSADYSAAVDVFVGSCATPGLFTCFVAPTVDIDIDLQLSSLTIGETYYIRVYDWFAGEPVSNTFTICVTGEPALPCDADAGSITADVASFCYEDETITLSATPNGDDVVPEGFETVYVLTMGEDLVIMQAGATPSFDVDAVGGYTIHTLVYDPNTLDLGSIEIGVTTGGDVNALLIQGGGTICGSLDVGGAPILVELCCDAEAGTITADMDLVCYDADEVLISATGNGDEVVPDGFEVAYVLTSGVDLLVEDVDVISSFIVSAEGDYTIHTLVYDPNTLSLDVIVPGFTTAFNINGALIQGGGTICGSLDMTGAPITVGECCPADAGTLSANGGTACYVDGMATVSATANGDSEVPDGFETVYVLTMGEDLVIMQTGTSPSFEVDALGNYTIHTLVYDPNTLDLGIIEIGVTTGGDVNALLIQGGGTICGSLDVAGAPVAVIECCDAAAGTMTPDNESICLVDGTATVSGTPNGDIVIPSGFQKTYFLSTGDEAVIVQANVEPTFSVTMIGAYTIHTLVYDPNTLDLGSVELGVTTVAEVKAVLIEGGGTICGSVDVTGATTTVDDCCAQDAGTITANAESVCLEDGRATVRATPNEDAVVPDGYEVVFVLTFGEDLVIMQADAEPSFDVEEAGSYIIHTLVYDPNTLDLGVIEFGVTTAGEVNALLVQGGGSVCASLDLVGAPTEVQDCTPVNDDCMNAIELTINPVEDCPAAAVAGDNTNATQEDGNEPGCDETTVSFADVWYSFNSGSNTEVTLDLDPMDMESWGVTVSDACMGGTEIACRVDPTDPIVLTTAENTTYWVRVFSNLETGAGGEFTLCLSGATPTFICDGGEVSGNEGLTSISVCQDASVDVIDFSTTSTSDEAYSYVVTDEADVIVALMAGNSMDFNMLAVGSYRVYGFS
;
A
#
# COMPACT_ATOMS: atom_id res chain seq x y z
N MET A 1 8.23 -78.62 28.22
CA MET A 1 7.71 -79.90 27.69
C MET A 1 6.30 -79.61 27.19
N ASN A 2 6.15 -79.52 25.87
CA ASN A 2 4.95 -79.55 25.02
C ASN A 2 3.69 -78.76 25.46
N MET A 3 3.40 -77.63 24.80
CA MET A 3 2.60 -77.52 23.55
C MET A 3 2.38 -76.03 23.22
N LEU A 4 3.04 -75.48 22.19
CA LEU A 4 2.73 -74.17 21.62
C LEU A 4 2.98 -74.18 20.09
N GLN A 5 1.90 -74.41 19.34
CA GLN A 5 1.58 -73.98 17.96
C GLN A 5 0.06 -74.20 17.84
N PRO A 6 -0.76 -73.25 17.33
CA PRO A 6 -0.52 -72.49 16.10
C PRO A 6 -1.02 -71.01 16.11
N TYR A 7 -0.14 -70.02 15.88
CA TYR A 7 -0.54 -68.65 15.46
C TYR A 7 0.48 -68.09 14.46
N ALA A 8 0.74 -68.85 13.40
CA ALA A 8 1.62 -68.47 12.31
C ALA A 8 0.84 -68.54 10.99
N ALA A 9 -0.02 -67.55 10.73
CA ALA A 9 -0.68 -67.40 9.43
C ALA A 9 -0.99 -65.95 9.01
N TYR A 10 -0.94 -64.96 9.91
CA TYR A 10 -1.27 -63.56 9.54
C TYR A 10 -0.10 -62.56 9.58
N SER A 11 1.11 -62.93 10.05
CA SER A 11 2.27 -62.00 10.11
C SER A 11 3.20 -62.03 8.88
N LYS A 12 2.84 -62.72 7.80
CA LYS A 12 3.71 -62.92 6.62
C LYS A 12 3.34 -62.10 5.37
N LYS A 13 2.36 -61.19 5.47
CA LYS A 13 2.01 -60.25 4.39
C LYS A 13 2.37 -58.78 4.67
N LEU A 14 2.69 -58.41 5.92
CA LEU A 14 3.23 -57.07 6.23
C LEU A 14 4.77 -57.03 6.27
N LEU A 15 5.45 -58.17 6.47
CA LEU A 15 6.92 -58.21 6.58
C LEU A 15 7.67 -58.16 5.22
N THR A 16 6.96 -57.99 4.10
CA THR A 16 7.56 -57.90 2.75
C THR A 16 7.43 -56.52 2.12
N LEU A 17 6.85 -55.55 2.85
CA LEU A 17 6.82 -54.15 2.43
C LEU A 17 7.75 -53.26 3.28
N ALA A 18 8.09 -53.67 4.51
CA ALA A 18 8.92 -52.90 5.45
C ALA A 18 10.44 -53.14 5.36
N LEU A 19 10.94 -53.89 4.37
CA LEU A 19 12.38 -54.15 4.21
C LEU A 19 12.99 -53.47 2.97
N VAL A 20 12.23 -52.62 2.28
CA VAL A 20 12.66 -51.94 1.04
C VAL A 20 12.95 -50.44 1.26
N THR A 21 12.67 -49.87 2.43
CA THR A 21 12.90 -48.44 2.70
C THR A 21 14.11 -48.14 3.61
N CYS A 22 14.90 -49.13 4.02
CA CYS A 22 15.97 -48.91 5.00
C CYS A 22 17.41 -48.90 4.45
N ILE A 23 17.62 -48.79 3.13
CA ILE A 23 18.98 -48.57 2.55
C ILE A 23 18.91 -47.58 1.39
N VAL A 24 18.44 -46.35 1.63
CA VAL A 24 18.78 -45.18 0.80
C VAL A 24 18.74 -43.94 1.70
N ALA A 25 19.81 -43.70 2.44
CA ALA A 25 20.06 -42.45 3.15
C ALA A 25 21.56 -42.17 3.17
N VAL A 26 22.25 -42.30 2.03
CA VAL A 26 23.59 -41.72 1.80
C VAL A 26 23.75 -41.47 0.29
N SER A 27 23.27 -40.33 -0.18
CA SER A 27 23.81 -39.50 -1.27
C SER A 27 22.68 -38.66 -1.90
N GLY A 28 22.77 -37.34 -1.72
CA GLY A 28 21.84 -36.40 -2.32
C GLY A 28 21.95 -36.38 -3.84
N LEU A 29 20.81 -36.50 -4.53
CA LEU A 29 20.58 -35.92 -5.85
C LEU A 29 19.07 -35.79 -6.12
N GLN A 30 18.74 -34.63 -6.69
CA GLN A 30 17.47 -33.96 -6.92
C GLN A 30 16.27 -34.79 -7.39
N ALA A 31 15.10 -34.46 -6.83
CA ALA A 31 13.79 -34.90 -7.29
C ALA A 31 13.28 -33.99 -8.42
N GLN A 32 13.35 -34.45 -9.66
CA GLN A 32 12.41 -34.07 -10.72
C GLN A 32 12.35 -35.23 -11.73
N THR A 33 11.21 -35.95 -11.74
CA THR A 33 10.46 -36.47 -12.91
C THR A 33 9.63 -37.70 -12.51
N VAL A 34 8.57 -37.54 -11.71
CA VAL A 34 7.45 -38.52 -11.65
C VAL A 34 6.12 -37.79 -11.43
N HIS A 35 5.74 -36.93 -12.38
CA HIS A 35 4.39 -36.34 -12.43
C HIS A 35 3.73 -36.50 -13.81
N SER A 36 4.02 -37.59 -14.53
CA SER A 36 3.44 -37.80 -15.88
C SER A 36 2.96 -39.22 -16.22
N ASN A 37 2.87 -40.16 -15.27
CA ASN A 37 2.38 -41.53 -15.57
C ASN A 37 1.25 -42.06 -14.66
N LEU A 38 0.44 -41.18 -14.07
CA LEU A 38 -0.82 -41.57 -13.42
C LEU A 38 -2.06 -40.79 -13.90
N GLN A 39 -2.00 -40.18 -15.10
CA GLN A 39 -3.13 -39.49 -15.74
C GLN A 39 -3.53 -40.08 -17.11
N ALA A 40 -3.28 -41.37 -17.35
CA ALA A 40 -3.66 -42.04 -18.59
C ALA A 40 -4.70 -43.17 -18.45
N HIS A 41 -5.50 -43.21 -17.37
CA HIS A 41 -6.60 -44.20 -17.29
C HIS A 41 -7.94 -43.81 -16.67
N LEU A 42 -8.23 -42.53 -16.41
CA LEU A 42 -9.58 -42.12 -16.01
C LEU A 42 -9.99 -40.85 -16.76
N GLY A 43 -10.54 -41.05 -17.95
CA GLY A 43 -11.28 -40.03 -18.68
C GLY A 43 -12.60 -39.73 -17.97
N SER A 44 -12.76 -38.46 -17.63
CA SER A 44 -14.00 -37.66 -17.57
C SER A 44 -15.34 -38.39 -17.79
N HIS A 45 -16.18 -38.42 -16.75
CA HIS A 45 -17.60 -38.04 -16.84
C HIS A 45 -18.18 -37.78 -15.43
N PRO A 46 -18.99 -36.71 -15.25
CA PRO A 46 -19.51 -36.30 -13.95
C PRO A 46 -20.68 -37.20 -13.55
N LEU A 47 -20.72 -37.67 -12.30
CA LEU A 47 -21.90 -38.33 -11.75
C LEU A 47 -22.41 -37.55 -10.54
N ALA A 48 -23.48 -36.83 -10.83
CA ALA A 48 -24.36 -36.18 -9.88
C ALA A 48 -24.94 -37.17 -8.88
N ILE A 49 -25.14 -36.63 -7.68
CA ILE A 49 -25.78 -37.26 -6.53
C ILE A 49 -27.25 -37.58 -6.90
N GLY A 50 -27.66 -38.83 -6.71
CA GLY A 50 -29.04 -39.29 -6.86
C GLY A 50 -29.41 -40.27 -5.73
N PRO A 51 -30.63 -40.20 -5.17
CA PRO A 51 -30.98 -40.85 -3.91
C PRO A 51 -31.24 -42.35 -4.11
N VAL A 52 -30.73 -43.16 -3.19
CA VAL A 52 -31.03 -44.60 -3.16
C VAL A 52 -32.38 -44.82 -2.50
N VAL A 53 -33.37 -45.28 -3.27
CA VAL A 53 -34.69 -45.75 -2.82
C VAL A 53 -34.65 -47.28 -2.62
N PRO A 54 -35.35 -47.83 -1.62
CA PRO A 54 -35.07 -49.15 -1.06
C PRO A 54 -35.71 -50.29 -1.87
N ILE A 55 -35.06 -51.44 -1.86
CA ILE A 55 -35.61 -52.71 -2.35
C ILE A 55 -36.15 -53.52 -1.17
N ASP A 56 -37.47 -53.59 -1.09
CA ASP A 56 -38.23 -54.48 -0.21
C ASP A 56 -38.64 -55.74 -0.98
N GLY A 57 -38.56 -56.91 -0.35
CA GLY A 57 -38.76 -58.20 -1.04
C GLY A 57 -38.55 -59.50 -0.24
N ASP A 58 -39.05 -59.56 0.99
CA ASP A 58 -39.69 -60.69 1.68
C ASP A 58 -39.00 -62.10 1.76
N GLY A 59 -38.33 -62.34 2.91
CA GLY A 59 -38.45 -63.56 3.75
C GLY A 59 -37.18 -64.43 3.97
N PRO A 60 -37.02 -65.12 5.13
CA PRO A 60 -37.21 -64.73 6.53
C PRO A 60 -35.87 -64.35 7.22
N ALA A 61 -35.96 -63.64 8.35
CA ALA A 61 -34.87 -63.04 9.12
C ALA A 61 -33.66 -63.94 9.47
N GLU A 62 -32.49 -63.59 8.93
CA GLU A 62 -31.17 -63.72 9.58
C GLU A 62 -30.36 -62.43 9.29
N GLY A 63 -29.85 -61.81 10.36
CA GLY A 63 -29.12 -60.54 10.51
C GLY A 63 -28.82 -59.67 9.27
N GLY A 64 -29.48 -58.52 9.17
CA GLY A 64 -29.05 -57.43 8.28
C GLY A 64 -27.85 -56.68 8.86
N THR A 65 -27.08 -56.00 8.00
CA THR A 65 -25.96 -55.15 8.39
C THR A 65 -26.38 -54.14 9.47
N PRO A 66 -25.64 -54.02 10.59
CA PRO A 66 -25.95 -53.06 11.64
C PRO A 66 -26.06 -51.62 11.10
N PRO A 67 -26.99 -50.79 11.59
CA PRO A 67 -27.21 -49.44 11.08
C PRO A 67 -26.02 -48.49 11.34
N ASN A 68 -25.19 -48.80 12.33
CA ASN A 68 -24.01 -48.04 12.74
C ASN A 68 -22.69 -48.63 12.18
N THR A 69 -22.74 -49.31 11.03
CA THR A 69 -21.54 -49.77 10.32
C THR A 69 -20.69 -48.61 9.74
N LEU A 70 -21.25 -47.41 9.62
CA LEU A 70 -20.50 -46.18 9.35
C LEU A 70 -20.66 -45.23 10.54
N CYS A 71 -19.68 -44.34 10.80
CA CYS A 71 -19.79 -43.36 11.90
C CYS A 71 -21.04 -42.49 11.78
N THR A 72 -21.51 -42.21 10.55
CA THR A 72 -22.71 -41.39 10.29
C THR A 72 -24.01 -42.09 10.72
N GLY A 73 -23.96 -43.41 10.90
CA GLY A 73 -25.06 -44.22 11.42
C GLY A 73 -25.01 -44.45 12.93
N ALA A 74 -23.95 -44.01 13.61
CA ALA A 74 -23.83 -44.11 15.07
C ALA A 74 -24.71 -43.05 15.74
N THR A 75 -25.40 -43.44 16.82
CA THR A 75 -26.13 -42.47 17.64
C THR A 75 -25.17 -41.80 18.60
N VAL A 76 -25.07 -40.47 18.55
CA VAL A 76 -24.23 -39.67 19.45
C VAL A 76 -25.08 -39.18 20.62
N GLU A 77 -24.64 -39.41 21.86
CA GLU A 77 -25.23 -38.74 23.04
C GLU A 77 -24.17 -38.02 23.87
N ALA A 78 -24.61 -37.00 24.60
CA ALA A 78 -23.75 -36.27 25.52
C ALA A 78 -23.33 -37.16 26.71
N LEU A 79 -22.02 -37.21 26.96
CA LEU A 79 -21.41 -37.80 28.14
C LEU A 79 -21.03 -36.66 29.08
N GLU A 80 -21.85 -36.44 30.10
CA GLU A 80 -21.57 -35.46 31.15
C GLU A 80 -20.37 -35.88 31.99
N VAL A 81 -19.55 -34.90 32.40
CA VAL A 81 -18.44 -35.11 33.33
C VAL A 81 -18.97 -35.62 34.68
N ASP A 82 -18.33 -36.63 35.25
CA ASP A 82 -18.79 -37.43 36.40
C ASP A 82 -20.08 -38.27 36.13
N GLY A 83 -20.48 -38.36 34.86
CA GLY A 83 -21.60 -39.15 34.36
C GLY A 83 -21.21 -40.49 33.74
N SER A 84 -22.22 -41.27 33.35
CA SER A 84 -22.02 -42.51 32.58
C SER A 84 -23.16 -42.76 31.60
N LEU A 85 -22.83 -43.38 30.48
CA LEU A 85 -23.71 -43.83 29.41
C LEU A 85 -23.61 -45.35 29.30
N VAL A 86 -24.73 -46.01 29.06
CA VAL A 86 -24.75 -47.45 28.76
C VAL A 86 -25.27 -47.64 27.34
N ARG A 87 -24.46 -48.29 26.50
CA ARG A 87 -24.79 -48.68 25.13
C ARG A 87 -24.96 -50.19 25.06
N ASN A 88 -26.07 -50.61 24.46
CA ASN A 88 -26.28 -52.01 24.13
C ASN A 88 -26.41 -52.08 22.62
N GLY A 89 -25.64 -52.96 21.99
CA GLY A 89 -25.68 -53.16 20.56
C GLY A 89 -25.32 -54.59 20.19
N ASP A 90 -25.20 -54.84 18.89
CA ASP A 90 -24.79 -56.13 18.34
C ASP A 90 -23.96 -55.86 17.09
N ASN A 91 -22.71 -56.33 17.09
CA ASN A 91 -21.79 -56.12 15.98
C ASN A 91 -21.87 -57.24 14.91
N THR A 92 -22.79 -58.21 15.07
CA THR A 92 -22.99 -59.31 14.12
C THR A 92 -23.32 -58.76 12.73
N GLY A 93 -22.55 -59.16 11.72
CA GLY A 93 -22.76 -58.73 10.34
C GLY A 93 -22.23 -57.32 10.01
N ALA A 94 -21.37 -56.74 10.86
CA ALA A 94 -20.59 -55.55 10.54
C ALA A 94 -19.82 -55.69 9.20
N LEU A 95 -19.59 -54.58 8.50
CA LEU A 95 -18.77 -54.54 7.28
C LEU A 95 -17.36 -54.05 7.60
N ASP A 96 -16.40 -54.44 6.75
CA ASP A 96 -15.03 -53.96 6.81
C ASP A 96 -14.99 -52.43 6.74
N ASP A 97 -14.41 -51.83 7.77
CA ASP A 97 -14.10 -50.41 7.75
C ASP A 97 -12.90 -50.17 6.84
N TRP A 98 -12.97 -49.12 6.02
CA TRP A 98 -11.94 -48.81 5.03
C TRP A 98 -10.59 -48.48 5.67
N PHE A 99 -10.58 -47.96 6.90
CA PHE A 99 -9.36 -47.57 7.61
C PHE A 99 -8.74 -48.77 8.34
N PHE A 100 -9.54 -49.52 9.10
CA PHE A 100 -9.03 -50.66 9.89
C PHE A 100 -8.88 -51.96 9.08
N GLY A 101 -9.55 -52.07 7.92
CA GLY A 101 -9.56 -53.29 7.12
C GLY A 101 -10.17 -54.51 7.83
N VAL A 102 -10.97 -54.26 8.87
CA VAL A 102 -11.68 -55.27 9.67
C VAL A 102 -13.11 -54.82 9.93
N PRO A 103 -14.05 -55.75 10.21
CA PRO A 103 -15.43 -55.38 10.46
C PRO A 103 -15.62 -54.65 11.78
N VAL A 104 -16.30 -53.49 11.76
CA VAL A 104 -16.61 -52.71 12.97
C VAL A 104 -18.03 -52.14 12.96
N VAL A 105 -18.53 -51.80 14.16
CA VAL A 105 -19.68 -50.89 14.33
C VAL A 105 -19.26 -49.72 15.22
N TRP A 106 -19.89 -48.55 15.04
CA TRP A 106 -19.48 -47.32 15.70
C TRP A 106 -20.45 -46.91 16.82
N GLU A 107 -19.90 -46.49 17.96
CA GLU A 107 -20.66 -45.83 19.04
C GLU A 107 -20.16 -44.40 19.25
N GLY A 108 -21.07 -43.43 19.28
CA GLY A 108 -20.74 -42.01 19.38
C GLY A 108 -21.04 -41.40 20.75
N PHE A 109 -20.20 -40.49 21.21
CA PHE A 109 -20.46 -39.67 22.40
C PHE A 109 -19.84 -38.26 22.27
N THR A 110 -20.39 -37.29 22.99
CA THR A 110 -19.87 -35.90 23.04
C THR A 110 -19.52 -35.51 24.47
N THR A 111 -18.33 -34.99 24.70
CA THR A 111 -17.91 -34.34 25.96
C THR A 111 -17.90 -32.83 25.76
N SER A 112 -18.39 -32.05 26.73
CA SER A 112 -18.44 -30.58 26.66
C SER A 112 -17.25 -29.88 27.30
N GLU A 113 -16.49 -30.61 28.12
CA GLU A 113 -15.29 -30.15 28.82
C GLU A 113 -14.27 -31.30 28.82
N CYS A 114 -13.04 -31.05 29.29
CA CYS A 114 -12.03 -32.10 29.39
C CYS A 114 -12.53 -33.23 30.33
N ALA A 115 -12.43 -34.48 29.87
CA ALA A 115 -12.83 -35.66 30.63
C ALA A 115 -11.80 -36.80 30.57
N ASN A 116 -11.56 -37.48 31.69
CA ASN A 116 -11.01 -38.83 31.67
C ASN A 116 -12.15 -39.81 31.36
N VAL A 117 -12.12 -40.45 30.19
CA VAL A 117 -13.17 -41.34 29.70
C VAL A 117 -12.77 -42.80 29.90
N SER A 118 -13.61 -43.56 30.59
CA SER A 118 -13.48 -45.02 30.69
C SER A 118 -14.55 -45.71 29.85
N ILE A 119 -14.14 -46.66 29.02
CA ILE A 119 -14.99 -47.52 28.19
C ILE A 119 -14.89 -48.95 28.71
N GLN A 120 -15.97 -49.44 29.32
CA GLN A 120 -16.04 -50.75 29.95
C GLN A 120 -16.93 -51.70 29.16
N TYR A 121 -16.43 -52.91 28.86
CA TYR A 121 -17.22 -53.99 28.25
C TYR A 121 -17.99 -54.84 29.28
N CYS A 122 -18.07 -54.38 30.53
CA CYS A 122 -18.69 -55.11 31.64
C CYS A 122 -20.17 -55.43 31.33
N GLY A 123 -20.55 -56.70 31.47
CA GLY A 123 -21.90 -57.20 31.16
C GLY A 123 -22.08 -57.74 29.74
N THR A 124 -21.04 -57.68 28.89
CA THR A 124 -21.03 -58.33 27.57
C THR A 124 -20.91 -59.85 27.71
N ASP A 125 -21.83 -60.62 27.11
CA ASP A 125 -21.89 -62.09 27.17
C ASP A 125 -22.20 -62.68 25.77
N PRO A 126 -21.30 -63.50 25.18
CA PRO A 126 -20.01 -63.96 25.74
C PRO A 126 -19.01 -62.81 25.90
N ALA A 127 -18.10 -62.94 26.88
CA ALA A 127 -17.06 -61.94 27.11
C ALA A 127 -16.19 -61.78 25.86
N TYR A 128 -15.90 -60.54 25.49
CA TYR A 128 -15.09 -60.22 24.31
C TYR A 128 -13.61 -60.41 24.62
N GLU A 129 -12.87 -61.00 23.69
CA GLU A 129 -11.44 -61.30 23.85
C GLU A 129 -10.53 -60.27 23.16
N ALA A 130 -11.08 -59.33 22.39
CA ALA A 130 -10.33 -58.28 21.69
C ALA A 130 -11.13 -56.98 21.51
N ALA A 131 -10.43 -55.85 21.49
CA ALA A 131 -10.94 -54.51 21.13
C ALA A 131 -9.98 -53.79 20.18
N LEU A 132 -10.50 -52.79 19.47
CA LEU A 132 -9.66 -51.79 18.81
C LEU A 132 -9.26 -50.70 19.81
N LEU A 133 -8.01 -50.27 19.70
CA LEU A 133 -7.41 -49.25 20.55
C LEU A 133 -7.34 -47.90 19.82
N TYR A 134 -8.49 -47.47 19.31
CA TYR A 134 -8.64 -46.22 18.57
C TYR A 134 -9.91 -45.49 19.00
N LEU A 135 -9.88 -44.16 18.95
CA LEU A 135 -11.04 -43.31 19.14
C LEU A 135 -11.10 -42.26 18.03
N GLY A 136 -12.14 -42.30 17.19
CA GLY A 136 -12.34 -41.33 16.12
C GLY A 136 -12.87 -39.98 16.62
N TYR A 137 -12.54 -38.90 15.92
CA TYR A 137 -13.01 -37.54 16.17
C TYR A 137 -13.80 -37.01 14.96
N GLY A 138 -14.99 -36.46 15.21
CA GLY A 138 -15.88 -35.97 14.15
C GLY A 138 -16.47 -37.08 13.27
N CYS A 139 -17.47 -36.76 12.44
CA CYS A 139 -17.98 -37.67 11.41
C CYS A 139 -18.47 -36.86 10.19
N PRO A 140 -17.90 -37.00 8.97
CA PRO A 140 -16.81 -37.91 8.59
C PRO A 140 -15.59 -37.76 9.51
N LEU A 141 -14.94 -38.88 9.82
CA LEU A 141 -13.85 -38.93 10.79
C LEU A 141 -12.75 -37.98 10.30
N SER A 142 -12.48 -36.93 11.09
CA SER A 142 -11.47 -35.93 10.76
C SER A 142 -10.14 -36.20 11.44
N ASN A 143 -10.13 -37.00 12.51
CA ASN A 143 -8.92 -37.47 13.19
C ASN A 143 -9.18 -38.75 14.03
N TYR A 144 -8.12 -39.37 14.56
CA TYR A 144 -8.19 -40.54 15.46
C TYR A 144 -7.17 -40.41 16.59
N ALA A 145 -7.58 -40.66 17.83
CA ALA A 145 -6.67 -40.87 18.94
C ALA A 145 -6.31 -42.36 19.06
N VAL A 146 -5.02 -42.67 19.18
CA VAL A 146 -4.54 -44.02 19.48
C VAL A 146 -4.61 -44.23 20.99
N ILE A 147 -5.27 -45.30 21.42
CA ILE A 147 -5.33 -45.66 22.83
C ILE A 147 -4.11 -46.54 23.12
N PRO A 148 -3.20 -46.18 24.04
CA PRO A 148 -2.02 -46.99 24.29
C PRO A 148 -2.42 -48.34 24.92
N GLU A 149 -1.66 -49.41 24.66
CA GLU A 149 -1.95 -50.74 25.25
C GLU A 149 -1.97 -50.71 26.79
N SER A 150 -1.23 -49.78 27.40
CA SER A 150 -1.22 -49.54 28.85
C SER A 150 -2.56 -49.04 29.42
N ALA A 151 -3.45 -48.52 28.59
CA ALA A 151 -4.79 -48.07 28.98
C ALA A 151 -5.78 -49.22 29.20
N VAL A 152 -5.41 -50.46 28.84
CA VAL A 152 -6.26 -51.66 28.97
C VAL A 152 -6.10 -52.27 30.35
N THR A 153 -7.21 -52.43 31.08
CA THR A 153 -7.25 -53.19 32.33
C THR A 153 -8.04 -54.48 32.15
N ASP A 154 -7.33 -55.60 32.02
CA ASP A 154 -7.92 -56.93 31.85
C ASP A 154 -8.71 -57.39 33.09
N GLN A 155 -9.81 -58.09 32.85
CA GLN A 155 -10.68 -58.68 33.89
C GLN A 155 -11.19 -57.67 34.95
N SER A 156 -11.16 -56.37 34.66
CA SER A 156 -11.64 -55.30 35.54
C SER A 156 -13.12 -55.49 35.94
N CYS A 157 -13.90 -56.10 35.06
CA CYS A 157 -15.34 -56.33 35.21
C CYS A 157 -15.72 -57.54 36.08
N GLY A 158 -14.78 -58.46 36.35
CA GLY A 158 -15.04 -59.69 37.10
C GLY A 158 -15.86 -60.77 36.37
N ASP A 159 -16.31 -60.51 35.14
CA ASP A 159 -17.04 -61.42 34.24
C ASP A 159 -16.18 -61.93 33.06
N GLY A 160 -14.93 -61.48 32.97
CA GLY A 160 -13.99 -61.82 31.89
C GLY A 160 -13.76 -60.68 30.89
N ASN A 161 -14.55 -59.61 30.92
CA ASN A 161 -14.37 -58.42 30.07
C ASN A 161 -13.34 -57.44 30.65
N PHE A 162 -12.94 -56.46 29.82
CA PHE A 162 -11.90 -55.47 30.08
C PHE A 162 -12.45 -54.02 30.09
N GLU A 163 -11.61 -53.10 30.54
CA GLU A 163 -11.84 -51.65 30.56
C GLU A 163 -10.72 -50.92 29.84
N LEU A 164 -11.07 -49.87 29.09
CA LEU A 164 -10.15 -48.95 28.45
C LEU A 164 -10.25 -47.60 29.14
N THR A 165 -9.14 -47.03 29.63
CA THR A 165 -9.12 -45.70 30.26
C THR A 165 -8.37 -44.70 29.40
N ILE A 166 -9.07 -43.68 28.94
CA ILE A 166 -8.54 -42.59 28.12
C ILE A 166 -8.47 -41.37 29.02
N THR A 167 -7.26 -40.92 29.35
CA THR A 167 -7.06 -39.76 30.22
C THR A 167 -7.04 -38.47 29.42
N GLN A 168 -7.52 -37.40 30.04
CA GLN A 168 -7.45 -36.03 29.54
C GLN A 168 -8.01 -35.81 28.12
N LEU A 169 -9.15 -36.44 27.81
CA LEU A 169 -9.82 -36.27 26.53
C LEU A 169 -10.42 -34.86 26.44
N ALA A 170 -10.04 -34.09 25.41
CA ALA A 170 -10.56 -32.74 25.16
C ALA A 170 -12.10 -32.71 24.98
N PRO A 171 -12.75 -31.54 25.10
CA PRO A 171 -14.14 -31.39 24.68
C PRO A 171 -14.29 -31.66 23.19
N GLY A 172 -15.24 -32.51 22.80
CA GLY A 172 -15.38 -32.93 21.41
C GLY A 172 -16.43 -34.01 21.20
N THR A 173 -16.69 -34.32 19.93
CA THR A 173 -17.55 -35.46 19.55
C THR A 173 -16.69 -36.60 19.04
N TYR A 174 -16.79 -37.73 19.72
CA TYR A 174 -15.95 -38.90 19.55
C TYR A 174 -16.75 -40.13 19.12
N TYR A 175 -16.10 -41.02 18.37
CA TYR A 175 -16.66 -42.26 17.86
C TYR A 175 -15.73 -43.43 18.17
N TYR A 176 -16.20 -44.39 18.96
CA TYR A 176 -15.44 -45.58 19.33
C TYR A 176 -15.80 -46.77 18.41
N PRO A 177 -14.83 -47.39 17.71
CA PRO A 177 -15.06 -48.54 16.85
C PRO A 177 -15.06 -49.84 17.65
N ILE A 178 -16.14 -50.59 17.55
CA ILE A 178 -16.32 -51.89 18.20
C ILE A 178 -15.97 -52.98 17.19
N LEU A 179 -14.88 -53.66 17.47
CA LEU A 179 -14.33 -54.73 16.64
C LEU A 179 -15.28 -55.93 16.57
N MET A 180 -15.53 -56.44 15.35
CA MET A 180 -16.15 -57.75 15.14
C MET A 180 -15.12 -58.75 14.61
N VAL A 181 -14.84 -59.78 15.41
CA VAL A 181 -14.00 -60.93 15.03
C VAL A 181 -14.79 -62.20 15.28
N PRO A 182 -15.06 -63.01 14.23
CA PRO A 182 -15.85 -64.22 14.39
C PRO A 182 -15.30 -65.17 15.45
N GLY A 183 -16.15 -65.52 16.43
CA GLY A 183 -15.80 -66.42 17.53
C GLY A 183 -14.87 -65.85 18.61
N SER A 184 -14.59 -64.54 18.61
CA SER A 184 -13.75 -63.85 19.62
C SER A 184 -14.40 -62.61 20.21
N SER A 185 -14.93 -61.72 19.35
CA SER A 185 -15.62 -60.48 19.73
C SER A 185 -16.82 -60.26 18.79
N GLU A 186 -17.67 -61.27 18.63
CA GLU A 186 -18.84 -61.24 17.74
C GLU A 186 -20.12 -61.49 18.56
N GLY A 187 -21.13 -60.63 18.37
CA GLY A 187 -22.44 -60.77 18.99
C GLY A 187 -22.94 -59.51 19.71
N PRO A 188 -23.88 -59.67 20.65
CA PRO A 188 -24.36 -58.56 21.46
C PRO A 188 -23.28 -58.05 22.42
N TYR A 189 -23.14 -56.73 22.53
CA TYR A 189 -22.24 -56.07 23.47
C TYR A 189 -22.99 -55.11 24.40
N THR A 190 -22.45 -54.94 25.59
CA THR A 190 -22.83 -53.89 26.55
C THR A 190 -21.58 -53.06 26.86
N LEU A 191 -21.65 -51.77 26.53
CA LEU A 191 -20.61 -50.80 26.83
C LEU A 191 -21.10 -49.83 27.89
N THR A 192 -20.32 -49.63 28.94
CA THR A 192 -20.50 -48.51 29.88
C THR A 192 -19.39 -47.50 29.62
N ILE A 193 -19.76 -46.31 29.18
CA ILE A 193 -18.83 -45.20 28.94
C ILE A 193 -19.02 -44.21 30.08
N SER A 194 -18.01 -44.00 30.91
CA SER A 194 -18.05 -43.04 32.01
C SER A 194 -17.01 -41.95 31.83
N ALA A 195 -17.30 -40.76 32.35
CA ALA A 195 -16.37 -39.64 32.35
C ALA A 195 -16.13 -39.18 33.79
N THR A 196 -14.90 -38.80 34.11
CA THR A 196 -14.57 -38.00 35.30
C THR A 196 -13.85 -36.73 34.88
N ALA A 197 -13.92 -35.67 35.69
CA ALA A 197 -13.26 -34.42 35.37
C ALA A 197 -11.73 -34.62 35.22
N CYS A 198 -11.12 -33.97 34.23
CA CYS A 198 -9.67 -33.86 34.18
C CYS A 198 -9.13 -33.13 35.40
N THR A 199 -7.97 -33.54 35.89
CA THR A 199 -7.28 -32.83 36.97
C THR A 199 -6.50 -31.62 36.47
N ASN A 200 -6.11 -31.61 35.19
CA ASN A 200 -5.41 -30.53 34.49
C ASN A 200 -6.02 -30.34 33.07
N THR A 201 -5.92 -29.13 32.51
CA THR A 201 -6.39 -28.83 31.13
C THR A 201 -5.20 -28.83 30.17
N PRO A 202 -5.24 -29.56 29.03
CA PRO A 202 -4.21 -29.45 28.01
C PRO A 202 -3.98 -28.02 27.51
N PRO A 203 -2.73 -27.66 27.16
CA PRO A 203 -2.46 -26.41 26.46
C PRO A 203 -3.13 -26.43 25.08
N PRO A 204 -3.60 -25.27 24.56
CA PRO A 204 -4.19 -25.19 23.22
C PRO A 204 -3.29 -25.75 22.12
N SER A 205 -1.97 -25.58 22.27
CA SER A 205 -0.93 -26.08 21.37
C SER A 205 -0.75 -27.60 21.40
N ALA A 206 -1.45 -28.34 22.26
CA ALA A 206 -1.57 -29.80 22.12
C ALA A 206 -2.40 -30.21 20.88
N LEU A 207 -3.09 -29.26 20.25
CA LEU A 207 -3.85 -29.46 19.00
C LEU A 207 -3.14 -28.76 17.83
N CYS A 208 -3.19 -29.37 16.64
CA CYS A 208 -2.68 -28.76 15.40
C CYS A 208 -3.32 -27.39 15.12
N ASP A 209 -4.64 -27.24 15.32
CA ASP A 209 -5.34 -25.95 15.13
C ASP A 209 -4.91 -24.87 16.15
N GLY A 210 -4.25 -25.28 17.23
CA GLY A 210 -3.67 -24.40 18.25
C GLY A 210 -2.16 -24.21 18.11
N ALA A 211 -1.57 -24.57 16.97
CA ALA A 211 -0.14 -24.47 16.72
C ALA A 211 0.40 -23.05 16.99
N ILE A 212 1.53 -22.98 17.68
CA ILE A 212 2.22 -21.72 17.98
C ILE A 212 3.03 -21.29 16.74
N ALA A 213 2.74 -20.11 16.20
CA ALA A 213 3.49 -19.57 15.07
C ALA A 213 4.92 -19.20 15.47
N LEU A 214 5.89 -19.74 14.74
CA LEU A 214 7.31 -19.43 14.85
C LEU A 214 7.71 -18.48 13.72
N THR A 215 8.53 -17.49 14.04
CA THR A 215 9.19 -16.64 13.06
C THR A 215 10.43 -17.35 12.53
N VAL A 216 10.68 -17.24 11.22
CA VAL A 216 11.93 -17.70 10.62
C VAL A 216 12.97 -16.60 10.80
N ASN A 217 14.04 -16.90 11.53
CA ASN A 217 15.14 -15.98 11.80
C ASN A 217 16.44 -16.49 11.18
N GLU A 218 17.41 -15.61 10.93
CA GLU A 218 18.75 -16.03 10.46
C GLU A 218 19.50 -16.83 11.53
N THR A 219 19.33 -16.42 12.79
CA THR A 219 19.87 -17.12 13.97
C THR A 219 18.75 -17.72 14.80
N CYS A 220 19.06 -18.79 15.53
CA CYS A 220 18.07 -19.49 16.33
C CYS A 220 17.66 -18.68 17.57
N GLU A 221 16.47 -18.07 17.52
CA GLU A 221 15.83 -17.49 18.70
C GLU A 221 14.85 -18.50 19.31
N GLY A 222 15.30 -19.20 20.35
CA GLY A 222 14.54 -20.28 20.97
C GLY A 222 13.23 -19.83 21.61
N VAL A 223 12.12 -20.40 21.16
CA VAL A 223 10.80 -20.31 21.79
C VAL A 223 10.65 -21.45 22.80
N ALA A 224 10.34 -21.12 24.05
CA ALA A 224 10.13 -22.12 25.10
C ALA A 224 8.87 -22.97 24.83
N GLY A 225 9.03 -24.28 24.92
CA GLY A 225 7.98 -25.29 24.76
C GLY A 225 7.86 -26.20 25.98
N SER A 226 6.66 -26.74 26.18
CA SER A 226 6.44 -27.75 27.22
C SER A 226 5.32 -28.73 26.87
N ALA A 227 5.63 -30.02 27.02
CA ALA A 227 4.69 -31.14 26.94
C ALA A 227 3.88 -31.33 28.25
N GLU A 228 3.97 -30.41 29.21
CA GLU A 228 3.22 -30.51 30.47
C GLU A 228 1.71 -30.52 30.21
N ASN A 229 1.02 -31.57 30.68
CA ASN A 229 -0.40 -31.79 30.42
C ASN A 229 -0.76 -31.87 28.93
N ALA A 230 0.20 -32.09 28.02
CA ALA A 230 -0.11 -32.47 26.65
C ALA A 230 -0.92 -33.77 26.64
N THR A 231 -1.82 -33.92 25.68
CA THR A 231 -2.81 -35.00 25.67
C THR A 231 -2.88 -35.68 24.33
N VAL A 232 -3.35 -36.93 24.33
CA VAL A 232 -3.65 -37.72 23.12
C VAL A 232 -4.68 -37.03 22.19
N ALA A 233 -5.35 -35.97 22.64
CA ALA A 233 -6.25 -35.20 21.82
C ALA A 233 -5.47 -34.40 20.77
N GLY A 234 -5.77 -34.61 19.49
CA GLY A 234 -5.12 -33.91 18.37
C GLY A 234 -3.92 -34.64 17.76
N THR A 235 -3.53 -35.80 18.31
CA THR A 235 -2.48 -36.64 17.72
C THR A 235 -2.93 -37.15 16.35
N ILE A 236 -2.34 -36.62 15.29
CA ILE A 236 -2.50 -37.07 13.91
C ILE A 236 -1.77 -38.41 13.72
N SER A 237 -2.41 -39.36 13.01
CA SER A 237 -1.77 -40.61 12.56
C SER A 237 -0.72 -40.30 11.51
N GLY A 238 0.54 -40.60 11.83
CA GLY A 238 1.70 -40.27 11.02
C GLY A 238 2.75 -39.63 11.91
N GLY A 239 3.99 -40.08 11.75
CA GLY A 239 5.15 -39.65 12.52
C GLY A 239 6.24 -40.69 12.41
N CYS A 240 7.34 -40.50 13.12
CA CYS A 240 8.44 -41.46 13.08
C CYS A 240 8.02 -42.84 13.63
N GLU A 241 8.24 -43.89 12.83
CA GLU A 241 7.76 -45.24 13.11
C GLU A 241 8.28 -45.77 14.47
N GLY A 242 7.35 -46.03 15.40
CA GLY A 242 7.63 -46.67 16.69
C GLY A 242 7.60 -45.78 17.92
N GLY A 243 7.37 -44.47 17.77
CA GLY A 243 7.21 -43.52 18.88
C GLY A 243 5.75 -43.34 19.31
N ASP A 244 5.55 -42.74 20.49
CA ASP A 244 4.23 -42.39 21.03
C ASP A 244 3.99 -40.86 21.00
N PRO A 245 3.33 -40.30 19.97
CA PRO A 245 3.10 -38.86 19.84
C PRO A 245 1.95 -38.31 20.69
N SER A 246 1.61 -38.98 21.78
CA SER A 246 0.47 -38.62 22.64
C SER A 246 0.69 -37.40 23.51
N ASP A 247 1.92 -36.93 23.67
CA ASP A 247 2.29 -35.72 24.42
C ASP A 247 2.82 -34.59 23.51
N GLY A 248 2.47 -34.64 22.23
CA GLY A 248 2.97 -33.71 21.23
C GLY A 248 2.43 -32.28 21.33
N ILE A 249 3.32 -31.31 21.16
CA ILE A 249 3.02 -29.88 21.08
C ILE A 249 3.28 -29.37 19.66
N TRP A 250 2.33 -28.58 19.14
CA TRP A 250 2.30 -28.10 17.78
C TRP A 250 2.80 -26.65 17.64
N TYR A 251 3.56 -26.44 16.57
CA TYR A 251 4.09 -25.17 16.08
C TYR A 251 3.84 -25.05 14.58
N SER A 252 3.97 -23.84 14.03
CA SER A 252 3.86 -23.61 12.59
C SER A 252 4.80 -22.51 12.11
N PHE A 253 5.27 -22.57 10.86
CA PHE A 253 5.99 -21.48 10.21
C PHE A 253 5.60 -21.37 8.73
N VAL A 254 5.78 -20.19 8.15
CA VAL A 254 5.65 -19.96 6.70
C VAL A 254 7.05 -20.03 6.10
N ALA A 255 7.26 -20.89 5.11
CA ALA A 255 8.57 -21.01 4.48
C ALA A 255 8.93 -19.72 3.72
N THR A 256 10.07 -19.12 4.04
CA THR A 256 10.61 -17.94 3.34
C THR A 256 11.66 -18.33 2.31
N ASN A 257 12.19 -19.56 2.38
CA ASN A 257 13.15 -20.14 1.46
C ASN A 257 12.79 -21.62 1.18
N THR A 258 13.44 -22.23 0.20
CA THR A 258 13.25 -23.66 -0.12
C THR A 258 13.96 -24.59 0.87
N GLN A 259 14.77 -24.03 1.76
CA GLN A 259 15.49 -24.72 2.83
C GLN A 259 15.34 -23.98 4.16
N HIS A 260 15.11 -24.73 5.24
CA HIS A 260 15.00 -24.20 6.60
C HIS A 260 15.57 -25.20 7.61
N GLY A 261 16.12 -24.70 8.71
CA GLY A 261 16.50 -25.53 9.86
C GLY A 261 15.40 -25.50 10.92
N VAL A 262 15.07 -26.65 11.51
CA VAL A 262 14.23 -26.75 12.71
C VAL A 262 15.11 -27.25 13.84
N TYR A 263 15.34 -26.42 14.84
CA TYR A 263 16.16 -26.77 15.99
C TYR A 263 15.28 -26.99 17.22
N VAL A 264 15.53 -28.07 17.96
CA VAL A 264 14.88 -28.38 19.24
C VAL A 264 15.93 -28.76 20.26
N ASP A 265 16.00 -28.02 21.37
CA ASP A 265 16.87 -28.32 22.53
C ASP A 265 16.00 -28.82 23.70
N PRO A 266 16.01 -30.15 23.99
CA PRO A 266 15.19 -30.74 25.03
C PRO A 266 15.81 -30.65 26.43
N SER A 267 14.97 -30.50 27.45
CA SER A 267 15.44 -30.61 28.84
C SER A 267 15.90 -32.02 29.20
N ALA A 268 16.76 -32.13 30.23
CA ALA A 268 17.30 -33.41 30.67
C ALA A 268 16.21 -34.47 30.95
N ASP A 269 16.45 -35.70 30.52
CA ASP A 269 15.57 -36.87 30.47
C ASP A 269 14.39 -36.81 29.45
N TYR A 270 14.31 -35.80 28.57
CA TYR A 270 13.30 -35.73 27.49
C TYR A 270 13.84 -36.33 26.18
N SER A 271 13.12 -37.30 25.61
CA SER A 271 13.48 -38.00 24.38
C SER A 271 12.77 -37.36 23.18
N ALA A 272 13.24 -36.20 22.73
CA ALA A 272 12.56 -35.45 21.67
C ALA A 272 12.41 -36.24 20.36
N ALA A 273 11.22 -36.14 19.78
CA ALA A 273 10.91 -36.51 18.41
C ALA A 273 10.14 -35.37 17.74
N VAL A 274 10.41 -35.15 16.46
CA VAL A 274 9.87 -34.05 15.67
C VAL A 274 9.23 -34.59 14.40
N ASP A 275 7.97 -34.24 14.18
CA ASP A 275 7.28 -34.46 12.91
C ASP A 275 7.02 -33.12 12.23
N VAL A 276 7.23 -33.05 10.92
CA VAL A 276 6.89 -31.89 10.09
C VAL A 276 5.82 -32.30 9.10
N PHE A 277 4.72 -31.54 9.07
CA PHE A 277 3.58 -31.75 8.19
C PHE A 277 3.38 -30.56 7.25
N VAL A 278 2.76 -30.84 6.11
CA VAL A 278 2.31 -29.86 5.11
C VAL A 278 0.82 -30.07 4.81
N GLY A 279 0.12 -29.03 4.35
CA GLY A 279 -1.31 -29.05 4.10
C GLY A 279 -2.11 -28.48 5.28
N SER A 280 -3.28 -29.05 5.58
CA SER A 280 -4.14 -28.54 6.66
C SER A 280 -4.21 -29.49 7.84
N CYS A 281 -4.54 -28.99 9.03
CA CYS A 281 -4.80 -29.84 10.20
C CYS A 281 -5.93 -30.87 10.00
N ALA A 282 -6.81 -30.67 9.01
CA ALA A 282 -7.86 -31.63 8.65
C ALA A 282 -7.37 -32.75 7.71
N THR A 283 -6.34 -32.49 6.91
CA THR A 283 -5.73 -33.46 5.97
C THR A 283 -4.21 -33.30 5.96
N PRO A 284 -3.52 -33.55 7.09
CA PRO A 284 -2.09 -33.31 7.22
C PRO A 284 -1.31 -34.35 6.40
N GLY A 285 -0.42 -33.89 5.53
CA GLY A 285 0.56 -34.72 4.85
C GLY A 285 1.86 -34.72 5.64
N LEU A 286 2.35 -35.89 6.09
CA LEU A 286 3.67 -35.98 6.71
C LEU A 286 4.73 -35.59 5.67
N PHE A 287 5.46 -34.51 5.94
CA PHE A 287 6.53 -34.02 5.09
C PHE A 287 7.84 -34.73 5.43
N THR A 288 8.23 -34.72 6.70
CA THR A 288 9.39 -35.48 7.22
C THR A 288 9.23 -35.71 8.72
N CYS A 289 10.08 -36.55 9.30
CA CYS A 289 10.18 -36.69 10.75
C CYS A 289 11.62 -37.01 11.16
N PHE A 290 11.95 -36.74 12.42
CA PHE A 290 13.25 -37.03 13.03
C PHE A 290 13.09 -37.44 14.49
N VAL A 291 13.94 -38.36 14.96
CA VAL A 291 13.95 -38.84 16.35
C VAL A 291 15.36 -38.71 16.90
N ALA A 292 15.49 -38.10 18.07
CA ALA A 292 16.75 -38.08 18.78
C ALA A 292 17.20 -39.52 19.12
N PRO A 293 18.47 -39.88 18.92
CA PRO A 293 18.94 -41.26 19.14
C PRO A 293 18.86 -41.70 20.62
N THR A 294 18.89 -40.75 21.54
CA THR A 294 18.71 -40.91 22.99
C THR A 294 18.07 -39.63 23.57
N VAL A 295 17.72 -39.66 24.87
CA VAL A 295 17.38 -38.44 25.63
C VAL A 295 18.54 -37.42 25.61
N ASP A 296 18.23 -36.15 25.87
CA ASP A 296 19.17 -35.04 26.09
C ASP A 296 19.98 -34.65 24.84
N ILE A 297 19.46 -34.95 23.66
CA ILE A 297 20.11 -34.65 22.39
C ILE A 297 19.29 -33.61 21.64
N ASP A 298 19.96 -32.50 21.34
CA ASP A 298 19.44 -31.48 20.44
C ASP A 298 19.14 -32.07 19.08
N ILE A 299 18.01 -31.65 18.51
CA ILE A 299 17.63 -31.97 17.15
C ILE A 299 17.95 -30.76 16.29
N ASP A 300 18.76 -30.96 15.26
CA ASP A 300 18.94 -30.01 14.17
C ASP A 300 18.44 -30.68 12.88
N LEU A 301 17.18 -30.40 12.54
CA LEU A 301 16.50 -31.00 11.40
C LEU A 301 16.53 -30.05 10.22
N GLN A 302 17.27 -30.41 9.18
CA GLN A 302 17.35 -29.66 7.93
C GLN A 302 16.20 -30.06 6.98
N LEU A 303 15.38 -29.07 6.63
CA LEU A 303 14.29 -29.20 5.67
C LEU A 303 14.76 -28.65 4.32
N SER A 304 14.38 -29.33 3.24
CA SER A 304 14.68 -28.91 1.86
C SER A 304 13.50 -29.16 0.94
N SER A 305 13.49 -28.55 -0.24
CA SER A 305 12.39 -28.62 -1.20
C SER A 305 11.06 -28.08 -0.64
N LEU A 306 11.14 -27.09 0.24
CA LEU A 306 9.97 -26.38 0.76
C LEU A 306 9.40 -25.46 -0.32
N THR A 307 8.08 -25.24 -0.29
CA THR A 307 7.42 -24.26 -1.17
C THR A 307 7.34 -22.93 -0.43
N ILE A 308 7.98 -21.89 -0.98
CA ILE A 308 7.97 -20.53 -0.39
C ILE A 308 6.52 -20.04 -0.28
N GLY A 309 6.16 -19.46 0.87
CA GLY A 309 4.81 -19.00 1.18
C GLY A 309 3.86 -20.10 1.71
N GLU A 310 4.23 -21.38 1.61
CA GLU A 310 3.44 -22.48 2.18
C GLU A 310 3.65 -22.57 3.70
N THR A 311 2.60 -22.92 4.43
CA THR A 311 2.66 -23.12 5.89
C THR A 311 2.99 -24.57 6.23
N TYR A 312 4.00 -24.76 7.07
CA TYR A 312 4.42 -26.05 7.60
C TYR A 312 4.11 -26.14 9.10
N TYR A 313 3.69 -27.31 9.56
CA TYR A 313 3.33 -27.58 10.95
C TYR A 313 4.34 -28.53 11.58
N ILE A 314 4.87 -28.19 12.75
CA ILE A 314 5.88 -28.97 13.49
C ILE A 314 5.23 -29.52 14.75
N ARG A 315 5.35 -30.83 14.99
CA ARG A 315 4.95 -31.47 16.25
C ARG A 315 6.19 -31.96 16.98
N VAL A 316 6.40 -31.51 18.21
CA VAL A 316 7.47 -31.96 19.11
C VAL A 316 6.86 -32.81 20.23
N TYR A 317 7.36 -34.02 20.45
CA TYR A 317 6.80 -34.99 21.42
C TYR A 317 7.89 -35.84 22.08
N ASP A 318 7.60 -36.50 23.21
CA ASP A 318 8.50 -37.50 23.79
C ASP A 318 8.34 -38.84 23.06
N TRP A 319 9.45 -39.48 22.72
CA TRP A 319 9.42 -40.73 21.98
C TRP A 319 8.72 -41.87 22.75
N PHE A 320 8.84 -41.91 24.08
CA PHE A 320 8.37 -43.01 24.89
C PHE A 320 6.94 -42.80 25.39
N ALA A 321 6.19 -43.90 25.48
CA ALA A 321 4.83 -43.86 25.98
C ALA A 321 4.75 -43.48 27.47
N GLY A 322 3.83 -42.57 27.81
CA GLY A 322 3.54 -42.12 29.17
C GLY A 322 3.87 -40.65 29.40
N GLU A 323 3.73 -40.16 30.63
CA GLU A 323 4.19 -38.80 30.94
C GLU A 323 5.72 -38.76 31.03
N PRO A 324 6.38 -37.83 30.32
CA PRO A 324 7.83 -37.74 30.30
C PRO A 324 8.37 -37.23 31.65
N VAL A 325 9.60 -37.63 31.98
CA VAL A 325 10.21 -37.37 33.30
C VAL A 325 10.50 -35.88 33.50
N SER A 326 10.95 -35.23 32.44
CA SER A 326 10.92 -33.79 32.23
C SER A 326 9.98 -33.51 31.06
N ASN A 327 9.57 -32.26 30.85
CA ASN A 327 8.55 -31.95 29.85
C ASN A 327 8.78 -30.58 29.21
N THR A 328 10.01 -30.09 29.18
CA THR A 328 10.37 -28.77 28.63
C THR A 328 11.37 -28.90 27.51
N PHE A 329 11.34 -27.96 26.57
CA PHE A 329 12.30 -27.85 25.47
C PHE A 329 12.31 -26.41 24.95
N THR A 330 13.27 -26.05 24.11
CA THR A 330 13.20 -24.84 23.27
C THR A 330 13.15 -25.24 21.80
N ILE A 331 12.47 -24.45 20.97
CA ILE A 331 12.36 -24.68 19.53
C ILE A 331 12.54 -23.37 18.77
N CYS A 332 13.22 -23.40 17.63
CA CYS A 332 13.25 -22.28 16.68
C CYS A 332 13.25 -22.80 15.24
N VAL A 333 12.97 -21.91 14.29
CA VAL A 333 13.14 -22.17 12.86
C VAL A 333 14.14 -21.17 12.32
N THR A 334 15.18 -21.68 11.65
CA THR A 334 16.17 -20.86 10.97
C THR A 334 16.00 -20.92 9.46
N GLY A 335 16.40 -19.86 8.77
CA GLY A 335 16.45 -19.81 7.32
C GLY A 335 17.51 -18.83 6.86
N GLU A 336 18.16 -19.14 5.75
CA GLU A 336 18.89 -18.10 5.02
C GLU A 336 17.91 -17.00 4.63
N PRO A 337 18.30 -15.72 4.73
CA PRO A 337 17.49 -14.63 4.19
C PRO A 337 17.14 -14.99 2.74
N ALA A 338 15.87 -14.85 2.39
CA ALA A 338 15.45 -15.06 1.00
C ALA A 338 16.36 -14.21 0.12
N LEU A 339 16.98 -14.81 -0.90
CA LEU A 339 17.72 -14.04 -1.91
C LEU A 339 16.80 -12.90 -2.35
N PRO A 340 17.12 -11.64 -2.03
CA PRO A 340 16.25 -10.55 -2.42
C PRO A 340 16.21 -10.58 -3.94
N CYS A 341 15.00 -10.58 -4.49
CA CYS A 341 14.86 -10.20 -5.87
C CYS A 341 15.08 -8.69 -5.91
N ASP A 342 16.32 -8.28 -6.16
CA ASP A 342 16.70 -6.86 -6.26
C ASP A 342 16.08 -6.18 -7.48
N ALA A 343 15.41 -6.92 -8.37
CA ALA A 343 14.72 -6.36 -9.52
C ALA A 343 13.51 -5.55 -9.06
N ASP A 344 13.56 -4.24 -9.32
CA ASP A 344 12.45 -3.32 -9.12
C ASP A 344 12.15 -2.60 -10.45
N ALA A 345 10.90 -2.65 -10.89
CA ALA A 345 10.44 -1.96 -12.09
C ALA A 345 10.41 -0.44 -11.94
N GLY A 346 10.50 0.07 -10.71
CA GLY A 346 10.31 1.49 -10.41
C GLY A 346 8.91 1.96 -10.79
N SER A 347 8.69 3.26 -10.75
CA SER A 347 7.45 3.89 -11.16
C SER A 347 7.61 4.61 -12.51
N ILE A 348 6.54 4.62 -13.30
CA ILE A 348 6.49 5.35 -14.57
C ILE A 348 5.34 6.36 -14.59
N THR A 349 5.59 7.55 -15.14
CA THR A 349 4.61 8.65 -15.19
C THR A 349 4.21 8.93 -16.64
N ALA A 350 2.91 9.01 -16.93
CA ALA A 350 2.42 9.38 -18.26
C ALA A 350 2.89 10.80 -18.62
N ASP A 351 3.43 10.99 -19.83
CA ASP A 351 3.83 12.33 -20.30
C ASP A 351 2.60 13.22 -20.51
N VAL A 352 1.49 12.61 -20.93
CA VAL A 352 0.18 13.23 -21.13
C VAL A 352 -0.89 12.23 -20.68
N ALA A 353 -1.75 12.66 -19.74
CA ALA A 353 -2.75 11.78 -19.12
C ALA A 353 -4.02 11.56 -19.96
N SER A 354 -4.36 12.48 -20.87
CA SER A 354 -5.50 12.33 -21.79
C SER A 354 -5.18 12.86 -23.19
N PHE A 355 -5.60 12.12 -24.22
CA PHE A 355 -5.49 12.49 -25.62
C PHE A 355 -6.87 12.57 -26.29
N CYS A 356 -6.99 13.52 -27.21
CA CYS A 356 -8.11 13.65 -28.12
C CYS A 356 -7.90 12.82 -29.38
N TYR A 357 -8.82 11.90 -29.65
CA TYR A 357 -8.80 11.05 -30.83
C TYR A 357 -9.55 11.70 -31.99
N GLU A 358 -8.81 12.07 -33.04
CA GLU A 358 -9.30 12.71 -34.27
C GLU A 358 -9.16 11.79 -35.50
N ASP A 359 -9.39 10.47 -35.35
CA ASP A 359 -9.21 9.45 -36.41
C ASP A 359 -7.77 9.32 -36.96
N GLU A 360 -6.76 9.79 -36.22
CA GLU A 360 -5.33 9.60 -36.52
C GLU A 360 -4.64 8.66 -35.51
N THR A 361 -3.45 8.16 -35.87
CA THR A 361 -2.59 7.39 -34.95
C THR A 361 -2.03 8.30 -33.88
N ILE A 362 -2.25 7.97 -32.61
CA ILE A 362 -1.74 8.72 -31.46
C ILE A 362 -0.55 7.99 -30.86
N THR A 363 0.56 8.68 -30.66
CA THR A 363 1.69 8.16 -29.90
C THR A 363 1.48 8.46 -28.42
N LEU A 364 1.25 7.40 -27.64
CA LEU A 364 1.24 7.45 -26.18
C LEU A 364 2.67 7.30 -25.68
N SER A 365 3.08 8.12 -24.71
CA SER A 365 4.39 8.03 -24.09
C SER A 365 4.35 8.28 -22.59
N ALA A 366 5.35 7.76 -21.90
CA ALA A 366 5.54 7.91 -20.47
C ALA A 366 7.03 8.01 -20.13
N THR A 367 7.36 8.65 -19.02
CA THR A 367 8.73 8.85 -18.53
C THR A 367 8.96 8.04 -17.26
N PRO A 368 9.95 7.12 -17.24
CA PRO A 368 10.37 6.43 -16.02
C PRO A 368 10.90 7.43 -14.99
N ASN A 369 10.57 7.24 -13.71
CA ASN A 369 10.92 8.19 -12.65
C ASN A 369 12.37 8.02 -12.13
N GLY A 370 13.10 7.02 -12.62
CA GLY A 370 14.51 6.78 -12.30
C GLY A 370 14.73 6.10 -10.94
N ASP A 371 13.68 5.45 -10.45
CA ASP A 371 13.62 4.64 -9.23
C ASP A 371 13.62 3.13 -9.54
N ASP A 372 13.88 2.73 -10.80
CA ASP A 372 14.04 1.34 -11.17
C ASP A 372 15.38 0.76 -10.70
N VAL A 373 15.36 -0.48 -10.24
CA VAL A 373 16.55 -1.25 -9.85
C VAL A 373 16.69 -2.42 -10.81
N VAL A 374 17.72 -2.39 -11.65
CA VAL A 374 17.98 -3.41 -12.67
C VAL A 374 19.25 -4.20 -12.30
N PRO A 375 19.12 -5.42 -11.76
CA PRO A 375 20.27 -6.25 -11.41
C PRO A 375 21.11 -6.66 -12.62
N GLU A 376 22.35 -7.09 -12.38
CA GLU A 376 23.22 -7.57 -13.46
C GLU A 376 22.61 -8.78 -14.18
N GLY A 377 22.46 -8.68 -15.50
CA GLY A 377 21.87 -9.74 -16.34
C GLY A 377 20.36 -9.60 -16.58
N PHE A 378 19.69 -8.67 -15.91
CA PHE A 378 18.28 -8.35 -16.14
C PHE A 378 18.11 -7.36 -17.31
N GLU A 379 16.90 -7.31 -17.87
CA GLU A 379 16.49 -6.38 -18.91
C GLU A 379 15.24 -5.61 -18.50
N THR A 380 15.11 -4.37 -18.99
CA THR A 380 13.90 -3.56 -18.87
C THR A 380 13.14 -3.57 -20.19
N VAL A 381 11.84 -3.84 -20.12
CA VAL A 381 10.90 -3.70 -21.25
C VAL A 381 9.66 -2.95 -20.78
N TYR A 382 9.00 -2.27 -21.72
CA TYR A 382 7.75 -1.56 -21.46
C TYR A 382 6.62 -2.28 -22.16
N VAL A 383 5.48 -2.41 -21.50
CA VAL A 383 4.27 -3.02 -22.08
C VAL A 383 3.10 -2.04 -22.01
N LEU A 384 2.38 -1.92 -23.14
CA LEU A 384 1.13 -1.18 -23.22
C LEU A 384 -0.02 -2.15 -22.99
N THR A 385 -0.85 -1.89 -22.00
CA THR A 385 -2.07 -2.64 -21.71
C THR A 385 -3.31 -1.81 -22.01
N MET A 386 -4.46 -2.47 -22.17
CA MET A 386 -5.75 -1.82 -22.41
C MET A 386 -6.85 -2.42 -21.52
N GLY A 387 -7.67 -1.53 -20.93
CA GLY A 387 -8.82 -1.89 -20.10
C GLY A 387 -8.46 -2.37 -18.69
N GLU A 388 -9.49 -2.67 -17.89
CA GLU A 388 -9.34 -3.09 -16.48
C GLU A 388 -8.64 -4.44 -16.32
N ASP A 389 -8.75 -5.33 -17.32
CA ASP A 389 -8.12 -6.65 -17.32
C ASP A 389 -6.62 -6.58 -17.70
N LEU A 390 -6.07 -5.39 -17.99
CA LEU A 390 -4.67 -5.16 -18.39
C LEU A 390 -4.21 -6.03 -19.56
N VAL A 391 -5.03 -6.17 -20.61
CA VAL A 391 -4.68 -6.97 -21.80
C VAL A 391 -3.49 -6.34 -22.51
N ILE A 392 -2.39 -7.07 -22.68
CA ILE A 392 -1.16 -6.57 -23.31
C ILE A 392 -1.38 -6.39 -24.82
N MET A 393 -1.28 -5.15 -25.29
CA MET A 393 -1.49 -4.75 -26.68
C MET A 393 -0.18 -4.59 -27.45
N GLN A 394 0.87 -4.09 -26.79
CA GLN A 394 2.18 -3.86 -27.40
C GLN A 394 3.29 -4.00 -26.34
N ALA A 395 4.52 -4.28 -26.78
CA ALA A 395 5.71 -4.30 -25.95
C ALA A 395 6.89 -3.67 -26.70
N GLY A 396 7.77 -2.96 -26.00
CA GLY A 396 8.86 -2.20 -26.61
C GLY A 396 9.98 -1.86 -25.64
N ALA A 397 11.17 -1.56 -26.18
CA ALA A 397 12.34 -1.14 -25.39
C ALA A 397 12.27 0.33 -24.91
N THR A 398 11.26 1.08 -25.37
CA THR A 398 10.98 2.45 -24.97
C THR A 398 9.49 2.57 -24.60
N PRO A 399 9.13 3.39 -23.61
CA PRO A 399 7.74 3.63 -23.21
C PRO A 399 7.02 4.57 -24.19
N SER A 400 6.94 4.17 -25.46
CA SER A 400 6.32 4.93 -26.55
C SER A 400 5.61 3.97 -27.50
N PHE A 401 4.31 4.15 -27.67
CA PHE A 401 3.44 3.23 -28.40
C PHE A 401 2.42 3.97 -29.25
N ASP A 402 2.12 3.45 -30.43
CA ASP A 402 1.14 4.03 -31.34
C ASP A 402 -0.21 3.30 -31.20
N VAL A 403 -1.29 4.04 -30.97
CA VAL A 403 -2.67 3.52 -30.88
C VAL A 403 -3.58 4.17 -31.91
N ASP A 404 -4.59 3.42 -32.36
CA ASP A 404 -5.56 3.82 -33.38
C ASP A 404 -7.01 3.66 -32.91
N ALA A 405 -7.25 3.61 -31.59
CA ALA A 405 -8.59 3.48 -31.03
C ALA A 405 -8.73 4.25 -29.71
N VAL A 406 -9.97 4.61 -29.37
CA VAL A 406 -10.34 5.16 -28.05
C VAL A 406 -10.32 4.07 -26.98
N GLY A 407 -9.92 4.42 -25.76
CA GLY A 407 -9.83 3.48 -24.66
C GLY A 407 -8.98 3.98 -23.49
N GLY A 408 -9.07 3.27 -22.36
CA GLY A 408 -8.13 3.43 -21.26
C GLY A 408 -6.93 2.52 -21.49
N TYR A 409 -5.75 3.12 -21.60
CA TYR A 409 -4.47 2.45 -21.78
C TYR A 409 -3.60 2.62 -20.53
N THR A 410 -2.65 1.72 -20.33
CA THR A 410 -1.66 1.88 -19.25
C THR A 410 -0.30 1.39 -19.75
N ILE A 411 0.74 2.20 -19.55
CA ILE A 411 2.12 1.80 -19.86
C ILE A 411 2.77 1.30 -18.57
N HIS A 412 3.33 0.10 -18.58
CA HIS A 412 4.00 -0.50 -17.44
C HIS A 412 5.47 -0.71 -17.73
N THR A 413 6.31 -0.58 -16.70
CA THR A 413 7.70 -1.03 -16.72
C THR A 413 7.79 -2.47 -16.23
N LEU A 414 8.57 -3.31 -16.90
CA LEU A 414 8.88 -4.68 -16.49
C LEU A 414 10.39 -4.87 -16.47
N VAL A 415 10.93 -5.19 -15.31
CA VAL A 415 12.33 -5.59 -15.11
C VAL A 415 12.38 -7.09 -14.88
N TYR A 416 13.09 -7.83 -15.72
CA TYR A 416 13.05 -9.29 -15.73
C TYR A 416 14.39 -9.91 -16.15
N ASP A 417 14.65 -11.14 -15.72
CA ASP A 417 15.76 -11.93 -16.24
C ASP A 417 15.29 -12.72 -17.49
N PRO A 418 15.88 -12.46 -18.68
CA PRO A 418 15.50 -13.13 -19.92
C PRO A 418 15.83 -14.63 -19.96
N ASN A 419 16.62 -15.15 -19.02
CA ASN A 419 16.89 -16.58 -18.90
C ASN A 419 15.77 -17.34 -18.17
N THR A 420 14.97 -16.63 -17.36
CA THR A 420 13.94 -17.22 -16.51
C THR A 420 12.51 -16.83 -16.93
N LEU A 421 12.31 -15.66 -17.55
CA LEU A 421 11.05 -15.25 -18.17
C LEU A 421 11.18 -15.12 -19.70
N ASP A 422 10.51 -16.03 -20.42
CA ASP A 422 10.44 -15.98 -21.88
C ASP A 422 9.27 -15.10 -22.35
N LEU A 423 9.58 -13.86 -22.76
CA LEU A 423 8.60 -12.94 -23.34
C LEU A 423 8.02 -13.42 -24.68
N GLY A 424 8.63 -14.41 -25.35
CA GLY A 424 8.09 -15.05 -26.55
C GLY A 424 6.78 -15.82 -26.29
N SER A 425 6.45 -16.09 -25.03
CA SER A 425 5.19 -16.71 -24.61
C SER A 425 4.02 -15.72 -24.50
N ILE A 426 4.28 -14.40 -24.56
CA ILE A 426 3.25 -13.36 -24.51
C ILE A 426 2.51 -13.32 -25.85
N GLU A 427 1.24 -13.69 -25.85
CA GLU A 427 0.36 -13.56 -27.00
C GLU A 427 -0.35 -12.20 -26.95
N ILE A 428 0.09 -11.27 -27.82
CA ILE A 428 -0.46 -9.93 -27.91
C ILE A 428 -1.98 -9.96 -28.13
N GLY A 429 -2.72 -9.22 -27.31
CA GLY A 429 -4.17 -9.14 -27.29
C GLY A 429 -4.86 -10.30 -26.54
N VAL A 430 -4.09 -11.19 -25.90
CA VAL A 430 -4.61 -12.33 -25.13
C VAL A 430 -4.03 -12.35 -23.72
N THR A 431 -2.70 -12.30 -23.58
CA THR A 431 -2.02 -12.32 -22.29
C THR A 431 -2.24 -11.00 -21.55
N THR A 432 -2.51 -11.06 -20.25
CA THR A 432 -2.71 -9.88 -19.40
C THR A 432 -1.47 -9.53 -18.58
N GLY A 433 -1.33 -8.28 -18.14
CA GLY A 433 -0.32 -7.88 -17.16
C GLY A 433 -0.45 -8.66 -15.84
N GLY A 434 -1.67 -9.03 -15.47
CA GLY A 434 -1.93 -9.91 -14.32
C GLY A 434 -1.36 -11.32 -14.48
N ASP A 435 -1.45 -11.91 -15.69
CA ASP A 435 -0.84 -13.21 -15.97
C ASP A 435 0.69 -13.17 -15.85
N VAL A 436 1.31 -12.08 -16.32
CA VAL A 436 2.76 -11.88 -16.18
C VAL A 436 3.13 -11.70 -14.71
N ASN A 437 2.43 -10.84 -13.98
CA ASN A 437 2.66 -10.61 -12.54
C ASN A 437 2.58 -11.92 -11.73
N ALA A 438 1.62 -12.79 -12.04
CA ALA A 438 1.45 -14.08 -11.36
C ALA A 438 2.63 -15.06 -11.55
N LEU A 439 3.49 -14.84 -12.55
CA LEU A 439 4.73 -15.61 -12.72
C LEU A 439 5.89 -15.04 -11.90
N LEU A 440 5.84 -13.75 -11.56
CA LEU A 440 6.85 -13.02 -10.80
C LEU A 440 6.67 -13.21 -9.29
N ILE A 441 7.76 -13.12 -8.53
CA ILE A 441 7.72 -13.19 -7.05
C ILE A 441 6.72 -12.17 -6.48
N GLN A 442 6.66 -10.95 -7.03
CA GLN A 442 5.72 -9.90 -6.63
C GLN A 442 4.25 -10.33 -6.72
N GLY A 443 3.89 -11.18 -7.69
CA GLY A 443 2.53 -11.71 -7.85
C GLY A 443 2.34 -13.13 -7.33
N GLY A 444 3.27 -13.66 -6.52
CA GLY A 444 3.20 -15.00 -5.91
C GLY A 444 3.76 -16.14 -6.76
N GLY A 445 4.48 -15.82 -7.84
CA GLY A 445 5.23 -16.76 -8.66
C GLY A 445 6.65 -17.02 -8.15
N THR A 446 7.49 -17.63 -8.97
CA THR A 446 8.85 -18.06 -8.60
C THR A 446 9.96 -17.34 -9.39
N ILE A 447 9.59 -16.52 -10.38
CA ILE A 447 10.57 -15.82 -11.22
C ILE A 447 10.96 -14.50 -10.55
N CYS A 448 12.26 -14.25 -10.43
CA CYS A 448 12.74 -12.93 -10.01
C CYS A 448 12.58 -11.94 -11.18
N GLY A 449 11.76 -10.94 -10.93
CA GLY A 449 11.43 -9.82 -11.81
C GLY A 449 10.35 -8.98 -11.13
N SER A 450 10.18 -7.74 -11.58
CA SER A 450 9.20 -6.80 -11.06
C SER A 450 8.43 -6.17 -12.21
N LEU A 451 7.12 -6.00 -12.02
CA LEU A 451 6.22 -5.32 -12.95
C LEU A 451 5.60 -4.14 -12.19
N ASP A 452 5.66 -2.95 -12.76
CA ASP A 452 4.88 -1.82 -12.26
C ASP A 452 3.39 -2.06 -12.58
N VAL A 453 2.68 -2.75 -11.68
CA VAL A 453 1.26 -3.08 -11.85
C VAL A 453 0.39 -1.82 -11.87
N GLY A 454 0.82 -0.73 -11.20
CA GLY A 454 0.12 0.55 -11.19
C GLY A 454 0.23 1.25 -12.54
N GLY A 455 1.44 1.27 -13.10
CA GLY A 455 1.75 1.83 -14.41
C GLY A 455 1.38 3.31 -14.56
N ALA A 456 1.55 3.81 -15.78
CA ALA A 456 1.16 5.14 -16.22
C ALA A 456 -0.18 5.07 -16.98
N PRO A 457 -1.33 5.38 -16.34
CA PRO A 457 -2.62 5.36 -17.02
C PRO A 457 -2.77 6.54 -17.99
N ILE A 458 -3.29 6.27 -19.18
CA ILE A 458 -3.52 7.24 -20.25
C ILE A 458 -4.92 7.01 -20.83
N LEU A 459 -5.73 8.07 -20.88
CA LEU A 459 -7.05 8.04 -21.51
C LEU A 459 -6.95 8.52 -22.96
N VAL A 460 -7.53 7.76 -23.89
CA VAL A 460 -7.75 8.22 -25.27
C VAL A 460 -9.25 8.33 -25.49
N GLU A 461 -9.75 9.55 -25.64
CA GLU A 461 -11.18 9.84 -25.76
C GLU A 461 -11.50 10.60 -27.04
N LEU A 462 -12.74 10.47 -27.50
CA LEU A 462 -13.22 11.21 -28.67
C LEU A 462 -13.55 12.65 -28.24
N CYS A 463 -12.72 13.60 -28.64
CA CYS A 463 -12.97 15.02 -28.38
C CYS A 463 -13.78 15.65 -29.50
N CYS A 464 -14.49 16.72 -29.17
CA CYS A 464 -15.21 17.50 -30.15
C CYS A 464 -14.92 18.99 -29.97
N ASP A 465 -14.06 19.52 -30.83
CA ASP A 465 -13.66 20.92 -30.83
C ASP A 465 -14.69 21.85 -31.49
N ALA A 466 -15.81 21.30 -31.98
CA ALA A 466 -16.89 22.10 -32.53
C ALA A 466 -17.59 22.89 -31.42
N GLU A 467 -17.57 24.21 -31.51
CA GLU A 467 -18.32 25.11 -30.62
C GLU A 467 -19.26 25.97 -31.45
N ALA A 468 -20.56 25.93 -31.15
CA ALA A 468 -21.58 26.72 -31.85
C ALA A 468 -21.43 28.24 -31.70
N GLY A 469 -20.60 28.69 -30.75
CA GLY A 469 -20.54 30.09 -30.34
C GLY A 469 -21.88 30.59 -29.81
N THR A 470 -22.00 31.91 -29.73
CA THR A 470 -23.24 32.58 -29.35
C THR A 470 -23.77 33.42 -30.50
N ILE A 471 -25.09 33.55 -30.56
CA ILE A 471 -25.76 34.36 -31.58
C ILE A 471 -26.66 35.42 -30.91
N THR A 472 -26.66 36.62 -31.47
CA THR A 472 -27.45 37.75 -30.95
C THR A 472 -28.51 38.15 -31.96
N ALA A 473 -29.76 38.34 -31.52
CA ALA A 473 -30.84 38.82 -32.38
C ALA A 473 -30.48 40.21 -32.94
N ASP A 474 -30.73 40.45 -34.23
CA ASP A 474 -30.54 41.79 -34.80
C ASP A 474 -31.58 42.77 -34.24
N MET A 475 -32.76 42.25 -33.90
CA MET A 475 -33.84 42.95 -33.22
C MET A 475 -34.63 41.99 -32.33
N ASP A 476 -34.80 42.32 -31.05
CA ASP A 476 -35.54 41.50 -30.09
C ASP A 476 -37.06 41.50 -30.32
N LEU A 477 -37.60 42.60 -30.87
CA LEU A 477 -39.01 42.75 -31.24
C LEU A 477 -39.12 43.23 -32.69
N VAL A 478 -39.80 42.45 -33.54
CA VAL A 478 -40.03 42.79 -34.93
C VAL A 478 -41.51 43.04 -35.19
N CYS A 479 -41.82 44.18 -35.79
CA CYS A 479 -43.17 44.63 -36.05
C CYS A 479 -43.89 43.77 -37.09
N TYR A 480 -45.05 43.19 -36.73
CA TYR A 480 -45.91 42.48 -37.66
C TYR A 480 -46.92 43.44 -38.30
N ASP A 481 -46.77 43.74 -39.59
CA ASP A 481 -47.63 44.66 -40.35
C ASP A 481 -48.61 43.94 -41.30
N ALA A 482 -48.96 42.70 -40.96
CA ALA A 482 -50.03 41.86 -41.52
C ALA A 482 -49.73 41.01 -42.78
N ASP A 483 -48.46 40.75 -43.12
CA ASP A 483 -48.07 39.78 -44.16
C ASP A 483 -46.98 38.79 -43.66
N GLU A 484 -45.75 38.97 -44.13
CA GLU A 484 -44.55 38.16 -43.85
C GLU A 484 -43.46 39.12 -43.37
N VAL A 485 -42.77 38.75 -42.28
CA VAL A 485 -41.74 39.58 -41.68
C VAL A 485 -40.42 38.82 -41.62
N LEU A 486 -39.33 39.52 -41.95
CA LEU A 486 -37.98 38.98 -41.88
C LEU A 486 -37.47 39.14 -40.44
N ILE A 487 -37.07 38.03 -39.83
CA ILE A 487 -36.31 38.01 -38.58
C ILE A 487 -34.89 37.57 -38.86
N SER A 488 -33.91 38.14 -38.17
CA SER A 488 -32.50 37.80 -38.35
C SER A 488 -31.70 37.94 -37.06
N ALA A 489 -30.57 37.25 -37.03
CA ALA A 489 -29.61 37.30 -35.94
C ALA A 489 -28.18 37.29 -36.48
N THR A 490 -27.24 37.87 -35.73
CA THR A 490 -25.82 37.96 -36.10
C THR A 490 -25.00 37.10 -35.13
N GLY A 491 -24.16 36.22 -35.68
CA GLY A 491 -23.19 35.45 -34.89
C GLY A 491 -22.15 36.37 -34.25
N ASN A 492 -21.77 36.08 -33.01
CA ASN A 492 -20.84 36.93 -32.26
C ASN A 492 -19.36 36.69 -32.62
N GLY A 493 -19.07 35.73 -33.51
CA GLY A 493 -17.72 35.43 -34.00
C GLY A 493 -16.89 34.60 -33.03
N ASP A 494 -17.55 33.96 -32.06
CA ASP A 494 -16.99 33.05 -31.06
C ASP A 494 -17.26 31.58 -31.40
N GLU A 495 -17.81 31.27 -32.58
CA GLU A 495 -17.94 29.91 -33.06
C GLU A 495 -16.56 29.29 -33.42
N VAL A 496 -16.34 28.05 -32.98
CA VAL A 496 -15.17 27.24 -33.35
C VAL A 496 -15.64 26.17 -34.34
N VAL A 497 -15.17 26.30 -35.58
CA VAL A 497 -15.55 25.40 -36.68
C VAL A 497 -14.32 24.58 -37.10
N PRO A 498 -14.24 23.30 -36.68
CA PRO A 498 -13.14 22.40 -37.07
C PRO A 498 -13.07 22.17 -38.58
N ASP A 499 -11.92 21.74 -39.07
CA ASP A 499 -11.73 21.43 -40.49
C ASP A 499 -12.70 20.31 -40.93
N GLY A 500 -13.50 20.60 -41.97
CA GLY A 500 -14.52 19.67 -42.49
C GLY A 500 -15.92 19.84 -41.92
N PHE A 501 -16.10 20.67 -40.89
CA PHE A 501 -17.41 21.01 -40.32
C PHE A 501 -18.07 22.18 -41.08
N GLU A 502 -19.39 22.29 -40.96
CA GLU A 502 -20.21 23.36 -41.52
C GLU A 502 -21.05 24.06 -40.43
N VAL A 503 -21.46 25.30 -40.72
CA VAL A 503 -22.36 26.08 -39.87
C VAL A 503 -23.75 26.13 -40.51
N ALA A 504 -24.78 25.87 -39.71
CA ALA A 504 -26.18 26.08 -40.05
C ALA A 504 -26.89 26.84 -38.92
N TYR A 505 -28.03 27.44 -39.23
CA TYR A 505 -28.88 28.15 -38.29
C TYR A 505 -30.23 27.46 -38.21
N VAL A 506 -30.69 27.19 -37.00
CA VAL A 506 -31.94 26.48 -36.73
C VAL A 506 -32.93 27.48 -36.14
N LEU A 507 -34.02 27.76 -36.87
CA LEU A 507 -35.14 28.55 -36.37
C LEU A 507 -36.06 27.64 -35.56
N THR A 508 -36.36 28.01 -34.33
CA THR A 508 -37.34 27.33 -33.47
C THR A 508 -38.45 28.26 -33.01
N SER A 509 -39.58 27.67 -32.59
CA SER A 509 -40.70 28.41 -32.00
C SER A 509 -41.13 27.82 -30.65
N GLY A 510 -41.61 28.72 -29.78
CA GLY A 510 -42.22 28.37 -28.49
C GLY A 510 -41.26 27.74 -27.46
N VAL A 511 -41.82 27.35 -26.32
CA VAL A 511 -41.05 26.87 -25.15
C VAL A 511 -40.43 25.49 -25.33
N ASP A 512 -40.96 24.69 -26.27
CA ASP A 512 -40.46 23.34 -26.57
C ASP A 512 -39.33 23.36 -27.62
N LEU A 513 -38.94 24.55 -28.11
CA LEU A 513 -37.95 24.76 -29.18
C LEU A 513 -38.22 23.88 -30.41
N LEU A 514 -39.46 23.92 -30.90
CA LEU A 514 -39.87 23.16 -32.08
C LEU A 514 -39.22 23.79 -33.32
N VAL A 515 -38.48 23.00 -34.11
CA VAL A 515 -37.81 23.52 -35.30
C VAL A 515 -38.83 23.91 -36.36
N GLU A 516 -38.81 25.16 -36.79
CA GLU A 516 -39.66 25.71 -37.86
C GLU A 516 -38.94 25.74 -39.20
N ASP A 517 -37.62 25.97 -39.19
CA ASP A 517 -36.79 25.98 -40.40
C ASP A 517 -35.30 25.79 -40.07
N VAL A 518 -34.49 25.43 -41.08
CA VAL A 518 -33.02 25.35 -40.98
C VAL A 518 -32.40 25.90 -42.26
N ASP A 519 -31.46 26.84 -42.14
CA ASP A 519 -30.79 27.45 -43.29
C ASP A 519 -29.31 27.74 -42.97
N VAL A 520 -28.49 27.98 -43.99
CA VAL A 520 -27.08 28.38 -43.86
C VAL A 520 -26.89 29.89 -43.67
N ILE A 521 -28.00 30.64 -43.72
CA ILE A 521 -28.06 32.06 -43.38
C ILE A 521 -28.95 32.24 -42.15
N SER A 522 -28.57 33.15 -41.26
CA SER A 522 -29.26 33.41 -39.99
C SER A 522 -30.48 34.33 -40.13
N SER A 523 -31.19 34.27 -41.27
CA SER A 523 -32.34 35.13 -41.57
C SER A 523 -33.51 34.32 -42.11
N PHE A 524 -34.69 34.48 -41.51
CA PHE A 524 -35.87 33.68 -41.79
C PHE A 524 -37.11 34.55 -42.01
N ILE A 525 -38.04 34.06 -42.83
CA ILE A 525 -39.34 34.71 -43.04
C ILE A 525 -40.37 34.00 -42.17
N VAL A 526 -41.04 34.74 -41.28
CA VAL A 526 -42.13 34.23 -40.46
C VAL A 526 -43.45 34.92 -40.83
N SER A 527 -44.55 34.18 -40.72
CA SER A 527 -45.88 34.59 -41.21
C SER A 527 -46.93 34.70 -40.09
N ALA A 528 -46.50 34.64 -38.84
CA ALA A 528 -47.36 34.74 -37.67
C ALA A 528 -46.66 35.49 -36.53
N GLU A 529 -47.47 36.09 -35.66
CA GLU A 529 -47.02 36.58 -34.36
C GLU A 529 -46.59 35.40 -33.47
N GLY A 530 -45.57 35.60 -32.65
CA GLY A 530 -45.07 34.57 -31.75
C GLY A 530 -43.63 34.80 -31.28
N ASP A 531 -43.19 33.91 -30.40
CA ASP A 531 -41.82 33.86 -29.89
C ASP A 531 -41.02 32.83 -30.69
N TYR A 532 -39.93 33.28 -31.28
CA TYR A 532 -39.00 32.52 -32.10
C TYR A 532 -37.60 32.57 -31.50
N THR A 533 -36.78 31.56 -31.77
CA THR A 533 -35.36 31.56 -31.38
C THR A 533 -34.51 31.06 -32.54
N ILE A 534 -33.43 31.78 -32.88
CA ILE A 534 -32.45 31.33 -33.88
C ILE A 534 -31.24 30.75 -33.14
N HIS A 535 -30.88 29.52 -33.44
CA HIS A 535 -29.74 28.81 -32.84
C HIS A 535 -28.63 28.61 -33.87
N THR A 536 -27.36 28.72 -33.45
CA THR A 536 -26.23 28.30 -34.29
C THR A 536 -25.96 26.82 -34.09
N LEU A 537 -25.73 26.08 -35.18
CA LEU A 537 -25.34 24.67 -35.20
C LEU A 537 -24.03 24.53 -35.99
N VAL A 538 -23.00 24.02 -35.33
CA VAL A 538 -21.74 23.59 -35.96
C VAL A 538 -21.75 22.07 -36.02
N TYR A 539 -21.62 21.49 -37.21
CA TYR A 539 -21.79 20.06 -37.41
C TYR A 539 -20.90 19.52 -38.53
N ASP A 540 -20.52 18.24 -38.44
CA ASP A 540 -19.88 17.53 -39.55
C ASP A 540 -20.95 16.93 -40.49
N PRO A 541 -21.00 17.36 -41.77
CA PRO A 541 -22.00 16.87 -42.73
C PRO A 541 -21.85 15.39 -43.09
N ASN A 542 -20.72 14.74 -42.77
CA ASN A 542 -20.52 13.31 -43.00
C ASN A 542 -21.17 12.44 -41.93
N THR A 543 -21.31 12.97 -40.69
CA THR A 543 -21.85 12.24 -39.54
C THR A 543 -23.26 12.70 -39.15
N LEU A 544 -23.63 13.96 -39.43
CA LEU A 544 -24.98 14.49 -39.23
C LEU A 544 -25.57 15.04 -40.55
N SER A 545 -26.63 14.40 -41.03
CA SER A 545 -27.40 14.90 -42.17
C SER A 545 -28.55 15.79 -41.71
N LEU A 546 -28.62 17.03 -42.22
CA LEU A 546 -29.72 17.96 -41.91
C LEU A 546 -31.09 17.48 -42.41
N ASP A 547 -31.14 16.52 -43.35
CA ASP A 547 -32.40 15.91 -43.82
C ASP A 547 -33.14 15.13 -42.70
N VAL A 548 -32.45 14.80 -41.61
CA VAL A 548 -33.02 14.15 -40.41
C VAL A 548 -33.80 15.16 -39.56
N ILE A 549 -33.54 16.46 -39.70
CA ILE A 549 -34.28 17.53 -39.03
C ILE A 549 -35.55 17.79 -39.84
N VAL A 550 -36.70 17.44 -39.27
CA VAL A 550 -38.00 17.62 -39.92
C VAL A 550 -38.72 18.81 -39.27
N PRO A 551 -38.88 19.95 -39.98
CA PRO A 551 -39.63 21.09 -39.46
C PRO A 551 -41.04 20.73 -38.99
N GLY A 552 -41.44 21.27 -37.84
CA GLY A 552 -42.70 21.01 -37.16
C GLY A 552 -42.76 19.67 -36.40
N PHE A 553 -41.68 18.88 -36.37
CA PHE A 553 -41.60 17.61 -35.63
C PHE A 553 -40.35 17.46 -34.77
N THR A 554 -39.18 17.86 -35.27
CA THR A 554 -37.91 17.80 -34.53
C THR A 554 -37.80 19.02 -33.59
N THR A 555 -37.28 18.83 -32.38
CA THR A 555 -36.95 19.93 -31.46
C THR A 555 -35.44 20.15 -31.36
N ALA A 556 -35.01 21.35 -30.94
CA ALA A 556 -33.59 21.61 -30.66
C ALA A 556 -33.00 20.63 -29.63
N PHE A 557 -33.79 20.19 -28.65
CA PHE A 557 -33.38 19.15 -27.70
C PHE A 557 -33.08 17.80 -28.37
N ASN A 558 -33.80 17.44 -29.43
CA ASN A 558 -33.52 16.20 -30.18
C ASN A 558 -32.22 16.30 -30.98
N ILE A 559 -31.90 17.50 -31.50
CA ILE A 559 -30.63 17.75 -32.17
C ILE A 559 -29.49 17.66 -31.14
N ASN A 560 -29.59 18.40 -30.02
CA ASN A 560 -28.58 18.37 -28.96
C ASN A 560 -28.33 16.95 -28.40
N GLY A 561 -29.38 16.16 -28.18
CA GLY A 561 -29.25 14.78 -27.70
C GLY A 561 -28.56 13.81 -28.67
N ALA A 562 -28.40 14.17 -29.94
CA ALA A 562 -27.60 13.41 -30.91
C ALA A 562 -26.11 13.82 -30.88
N LEU A 563 -25.82 15.05 -30.44
CA LEU A 563 -24.48 15.61 -30.32
C LEU A 563 -23.80 15.16 -29.03
N ILE A 564 -22.47 15.09 -29.02
CA ILE A 564 -21.67 14.82 -27.81
C ILE A 564 -22.02 15.81 -26.69
N GLN A 565 -22.25 17.09 -27.04
CA GLN A 565 -22.71 18.15 -26.13
C GLN A 565 -23.95 17.75 -25.32
N GLY A 566 -24.88 16.96 -25.89
CA GLY A 566 -26.09 16.48 -25.24
C GLY A 566 -26.07 15.00 -24.87
N GLY A 567 -24.90 14.35 -24.86
CA GLY A 567 -24.71 12.94 -24.49
C GLY A 567 -24.89 11.92 -25.62
N GLY A 568 -24.90 12.39 -26.88
CA GLY A 568 -24.87 11.55 -28.08
C GLY A 568 -23.45 11.18 -28.52
N THR A 569 -23.30 10.73 -29.76
CA THR A 569 -22.01 10.23 -30.31
C THR A 569 -21.50 11.05 -31.49
N ILE A 570 -22.24 12.06 -31.93
CA ILE A 570 -21.87 12.89 -33.09
C ILE A 570 -21.10 14.11 -32.59
N CYS A 571 -19.91 14.35 -33.15
CA CYS A 571 -19.23 15.61 -32.90
C CYS A 571 -19.95 16.75 -33.62
N GLY A 572 -20.41 17.72 -32.84
CA GLY A 572 -21.07 18.95 -33.25
C GLY A 572 -21.55 19.69 -32.01
N SER A 573 -21.92 20.95 -32.18
CA SER A 573 -22.37 21.81 -31.09
C SER A 573 -23.55 22.65 -31.55
N LEU A 574 -24.54 22.82 -30.67
CA LEU A 574 -25.73 23.63 -30.85
C LEU A 574 -25.80 24.67 -29.73
N ASP A 575 -25.99 25.94 -30.10
CA ASP A 575 -26.29 26.98 -29.12
C ASP A 575 -27.71 26.77 -28.59
N MET A 576 -27.83 26.11 -27.44
CA MET A 576 -29.12 25.83 -26.80
C MET A 576 -29.79 27.07 -26.22
N THR A 577 -29.07 28.19 -26.07
CA THR A 577 -29.64 29.46 -25.62
C THR A 577 -30.29 30.18 -26.80
N GLY A 578 -29.54 30.31 -27.90
CA GLY A 578 -29.95 30.98 -29.13
C GLY A 578 -30.29 32.46 -28.96
N ALA A 579 -30.69 33.09 -30.05
CA ALA A 579 -31.16 34.47 -30.13
C ALA A 579 -32.69 34.52 -30.12
N PRO A 580 -33.35 34.88 -28.99
CA PRO A 580 -34.79 34.99 -28.93
C PRO A 580 -35.30 36.25 -29.65
N ILE A 581 -36.39 36.12 -30.41
CA ILE A 581 -37.03 37.17 -31.21
C ILE A 581 -38.55 37.09 -31.04
N THR A 582 -39.19 38.19 -30.69
CA THR A 582 -40.66 38.32 -30.60
C THR A 582 -41.20 39.03 -31.84
N VAL A 583 -42.31 38.54 -32.40
CA VAL A 583 -43.02 39.18 -33.53
C VAL A 583 -44.42 39.66 -33.11
N GLY A 584 -44.72 40.97 -33.23
CA GLY A 584 -46.00 41.56 -32.79
C GLY A 584 -46.29 43.00 -33.24
N GLU A 585 -47.43 43.60 -32.86
CA GLU A 585 -47.81 44.99 -33.22
C GLU A 585 -46.93 46.06 -32.55
N CYS A 586 -46.57 47.13 -33.28
CA CYS A 586 -45.68 48.20 -32.78
C CYS A 586 -46.14 49.64 -33.13
N CYS A 587 -45.63 50.64 -32.38
CA CYS A 587 -45.82 52.07 -32.65
C CYS A 587 -44.46 52.71 -33.02
N PRO A 588 -44.32 53.39 -34.18
CA PRO A 588 -43.05 53.94 -34.64
C PRO A 588 -42.59 55.22 -33.93
N ALA A 589 -43.38 55.76 -32.98
CA ALA A 589 -42.98 56.93 -32.21
C ALA A 589 -42.10 56.51 -31.03
N ASP A 590 -40.94 57.15 -30.85
CA ASP A 590 -40.05 56.93 -29.72
C ASP A 590 -39.77 58.27 -29.01
N ALA A 591 -39.93 58.28 -27.70
CA ALA A 591 -39.66 59.46 -26.88
C ALA A 591 -38.16 59.78 -26.77
N GLY A 592 -37.31 58.80 -27.07
CA GLY A 592 -35.89 58.81 -26.73
C GLY A 592 -35.69 58.85 -25.22
N THR A 593 -34.43 58.91 -24.81
CA THR A 593 -34.06 58.98 -23.41
C THR A 593 -33.53 60.37 -23.04
N LEU A 594 -33.73 60.73 -21.78
CA LEU A 594 -33.10 61.89 -21.17
C LEU A 594 -31.98 61.47 -20.22
N SER A 595 -30.84 62.14 -20.30
CA SER A 595 -29.81 62.07 -19.26
C SER A 595 -29.93 63.29 -18.35
N ALA A 596 -30.11 63.09 -17.05
CA ALA A 596 -30.03 64.19 -16.09
C ALA A 596 -28.68 64.91 -16.22
N ASN A 597 -28.66 66.25 -16.24
CA ASN A 597 -27.41 67.01 -16.26
C ASN A 597 -26.65 66.92 -14.92
N GLY A 598 -27.29 66.33 -13.91
CA GLY A 598 -26.75 65.86 -12.64
C GLY A 598 -27.84 65.14 -11.86
N GLY A 599 -27.53 64.02 -11.19
CA GLY A 599 -28.51 63.25 -10.41
C GLY A 599 -29.03 63.97 -9.15
N THR A 600 -28.33 65.03 -8.75
CA THR A 600 -28.67 65.88 -7.62
C THR A 600 -28.58 67.34 -8.01
N ALA A 601 -29.58 68.14 -7.65
CA ALA A 601 -29.57 69.60 -7.77
C ALA A 601 -29.53 70.23 -6.38
N CYS A 602 -28.59 71.15 -6.17
CA CYS A 602 -28.42 71.80 -4.86
C CYS A 602 -29.51 72.84 -4.63
N TYR A 603 -30.24 72.67 -3.53
CA TYR A 603 -31.23 73.63 -3.06
C TYR A 603 -30.54 74.76 -2.29
N VAL A 604 -30.31 75.88 -2.97
CA VAL A 604 -29.59 77.06 -2.43
C VAL A 604 -30.48 78.28 -2.60
N ASP A 605 -30.63 79.09 -1.54
CA ASP A 605 -31.44 80.32 -1.54
C ASP A 605 -32.92 80.14 -1.95
N GLY A 606 -33.49 78.95 -1.73
CA GLY A 606 -34.92 78.66 -1.93
C GLY A 606 -35.31 78.26 -3.35
N MET A 607 -34.33 77.98 -4.22
CA MET A 607 -34.55 77.54 -5.60
C MET A 607 -33.53 76.45 -5.97
N ALA A 608 -33.90 75.57 -6.91
CA ALA A 608 -32.99 74.66 -7.59
C ALA A 608 -33.38 74.53 -9.07
N THR A 609 -32.38 74.40 -9.94
CA THR A 609 -32.60 74.13 -11.37
C THR A 609 -32.49 72.63 -11.61
N VAL A 610 -33.57 72.01 -12.07
CA VAL A 610 -33.62 70.61 -12.49
C VAL A 610 -33.55 70.57 -14.01
N SER A 611 -32.53 69.92 -14.57
CA SER A 611 -32.35 69.86 -16.03
C SER A 611 -31.80 68.54 -16.51
N ALA A 612 -32.13 68.19 -17.75
CA ALA A 612 -31.66 67.02 -18.45
C ALA A 612 -31.23 67.40 -19.88
N THR A 613 -30.51 66.50 -20.54
CA THR A 613 -30.12 66.59 -21.93
C THR A 613 -30.76 65.42 -22.68
N ALA A 614 -31.37 65.71 -23.83
CA ALA A 614 -31.85 64.66 -24.73
C ALA A 614 -30.66 63.96 -25.38
N ASN A 615 -30.67 62.63 -25.37
CA ASN A 615 -29.56 61.81 -25.85
C ASN A 615 -29.51 61.71 -27.38
N GLY A 616 -30.49 62.29 -28.08
CA GLY A 616 -30.53 62.36 -29.55
C GLY A 616 -31.06 61.09 -30.21
N ASP A 617 -31.69 60.24 -29.42
CA ASP A 617 -32.28 58.94 -29.76
C ASP A 617 -33.81 58.97 -29.91
N SER A 618 -34.44 60.15 -29.79
CA SER A 618 -35.88 60.29 -30.02
C SER A 618 -36.22 60.18 -31.51
N GLU A 619 -37.14 59.28 -31.85
CA GLU A 619 -37.71 59.17 -33.21
C GLU A 619 -39.10 59.79 -33.25
N VAL A 620 -39.26 60.88 -34.01
CA VAL A 620 -40.51 61.65 -34.11
C VAL A 620 -41.11 61.48 -35.51
N PRO A 621 -42.14 60.62 -35.69
CA PRO A 621 -42.75 60.39 -36.99
C PRO A 621 -43.43 61.65 -37.56
N ASP A 622 -43.60 61.69 -38.89
CA ASP A 622 -44.27 62.80 -39.57
C ASP A 622 -45.70 63.02 -39.00
N GLY A 623 -45.92 64.20 -38.42
CA GLY A 623 -47.19 64.61 -37.81
C GLY A 623 -47.23 64.51 -36.28
N PHE A 624 -46.20 63.95 -35.63
CA PHE A 624 -46.06 63.90 -34.18
C PHE A 624 -45.35 65.15 -33.63
N GLU A 625 -45.52 65.42 -32.33
CA GLU A 625 -44.89 66.52 -31.59
C GLU A 625 -44.16 66.00 -30.34
N THR A 626 -43.15 66.74 -29.87
CA THR A 626 -42.40 66.47 -28.64
C THR A 626 -42.73 67.48 -27.55
N VAL A 627 -42.97 67.02 -26.32
CA VAL A 627 -43.12 67.84 -25.12
C VAL A 627 -42.35 67.24 -23.95
N TYR A 628 -41.82 68.07 -23.05
CA TYR A 628 -41.15 67.63 -21.82
C TYR A 628 -42.04 67.86 -20.62
N VAL A 629 -42.05 66.90 -19.69
CA VAL A 629 -42.92 66.92 -18.51
C VAL A 629 -42.07 66.71 -17.27
N LEU A 630 -42.17 67.63 -16.31
CA LEU A 630 -41.56 67.50 -14.98
C LEU A 630 -42.59 66.87 -14.04
N THR A 631 -42.25 65.74 -13.44
CA THR A 631 -43.06 65.07 -12.42
C THR A 631 -42.38 65.12 -11.05
N MET A 632 -43.14 64.88 -9.99
CA MET A 632 -42.63 64.82 -8.62
C MET A 632 -43.18 63.60 -7.87
N GLY A 633 -42.30 62.91 -7.14
CA GLY A 633 -42.63 61.75 -6.32
C GLY A 633 -42.85 60.46 -7.12
N GLU A 634 -43.07 59.34 -6.40
CA GLU A 634 -43.25 58.01 -6.99
C GLU A 634 -44.52 57.89 -7.85
N ASP A 635 -45.57 58.66 -7.52
CA ASP A 635 -46.81 58.70 -8.29
C ASP A 635 -46.67 59.47 -9.62
N LEU A 636 -45.48 60.01 -9.94
CA LEU A 636 -45.20 60.79 -11.15
C LEU A 636 -46.20 61.93 -11.39
N VAL A 637 -46.60 62.65 -10.34
CA VAL A 637 -47.55 63.76 -10.46
C VAL A 637 -46.95 64.86 -11.32
N ILE A 638 -47.62 65.24 -12.41
CA ILE A 638 -47.12 66.24 -13.36
C ILE A 638 -47.16 67.63 -12.73
N MET A 639 -45.99 68.23 -12.54
CA MET A 639 -45.80 69.53 -11.89
C MET A 639 -45.65 70.67 -12.90
N GLN A 640 -44.94 70.43 -14.00
CA GLN A 640 -44.71 71.42 -15.06
C GLN A 640 -44.61 70.72 -16.43
N THR A 641 -44.88 71.45 -17.50
CA THR A 641 -44.62 71.02 -18.88
C THR A 641 -43.79 72.09 -19.60
N GLY A 642 -42.88 71.69 -20.47
CA GLY A 642 -41.97 72.60 -21.17
C GLY A 642 -41.64 72.13 -22.58
N THR A 643 -41.14 73.05 -23.40
CA THR A 643 -40.58 72.76 -24.73
C THR A 643 -39.07 72.47 -24.69
N SER A 644 -38.49 72.47 -23.49
CA SER A 644 -37.09 72.12 -23.22
C SER A 644 -36.98 71.40 -21.87
N PRO A 645 -36.06 70.44 -21.69
CA PRO A 645 -35.89 69.65 -20.47
C PRO A 645 -35.13 70.41 -19.37
N SER A 646 -35.65 71.58 -18.95
CA SER A 646 -35.07 72.40 -17.88
C SER A 646 -36.16 73.17 -17.14
N PHE A 647 -36.20 73.02 -15.82
CA PHE A 647 -37.25 73.52 -14.94
C PHE A 647 -36.68 74.12 -13.65
N GLU A 648 -37.36 75.14 -13.13
CA GLU A 648 -37.06 75.75 -11.83
C GLU A 648 -38.04 75.22 -10.78
N VAL A 649 -37.51 74.79 -9.64
CA VAL A 649 -38.30 74.26 -8.53
C VAL A 649 -37.93 74.95 -7.21
N ASP A 650 -38.93 75.12 -6.34
CA ASP A 650 -38.85 75.87 -5.08
C ASP A 650 -39.08 74.99 -3.84
N ALA A 651 -38.94 73.68 -3.99
CA ALA A 651 -39.07 72.71 -2.92
C ALA A 651 -38.09 71.55 -3.06
N LEU A 652 -37.62 71.04 -1.92
CA LEU A 652 -36.88 69.78 -1.83
C LEU A 652 -37.76 68.62 -2.29
N GLY A 653 -37.16 67.60 -2.91
CA GLY A 653 -37.87 66.41 -3.36
C GLY A 653 -37.23 65.74 -4.56
N ASN A 654 -37.79 64.59 -4.93
CA ASN A 654 -37.38 63.85 -6.12
C ASN A 654 -38.25 64.28 -7.29
N TYR A 655 -37.60 64.81 -8.32
CA TYR A 655 -38.23 65.20 -9.56
C TYR A 655 -37.75 64.31 -10.69
N THR A 656 -38.56 64.15 -11.73
CA THR A 656 -38.18 63.40 -12.92
C THR A 656 -38.62 64.17 -14.16
N ILE A 657 -37.72 64.36 -15.11
CA ILE A 657 -38.06 64.95 -16.40
C ILE A 657 -38.31 63.82 -17.39
N HIS A 658 -39.45 63.85 -18.06
CA HIS A 658 -39.84 62.88 -19.08
C HIS A 658 -39.95 63.58 -20.44
N THR A 659 -39.65 62.85 -21.52
CA THR A 659 -39.99 63.24 -22.89
C THR A 659 -41.27 62.51 -23.32
N LEU A 660 -42.19 63.20 -23.99
CA LEU A 660 -43.38 62.62 -24.61
C LEU A 660 -43.39 62.99 -26.09
N VAL A 661 -43.44 61.97 -26.96
CA VAL A 661 -43.64 62.09 -28.40
C VAL A 661 -45.04 61.55 -28.74
N TYR A 662 -45.89 62.38 -29.32
CA TYR A 662 -47.31 62.05 -29.50
C TYR A 662 -47.89 62.66 -30.78
N ASP A 663 -48.91 62.02 -31.36
CA ASP A 663 -49.70 62.62 -32.43
C ASP A 663 -50.81 63.51 -31.83
N PRO A 664 -50.78 64.84 -32.05
CA PRO A 664 -51.78 65.76 -31.49
C PRO A 664 -53.21 65.53 -32.05
N ASN A 665 -53.37 64.73 -33.11
CA ASN A 665 -54.69 64.35 -33.62
C ASN A 665 -55.31 63.18 -32.85
N THR A 666 -54.51 62.39 -32.12
CA THR A 666 -54.97 61.19 -31.39
C THR A 666 -54.83 61.33 -29.88
N LEU A 667 -53.88 62.13 -29.38
CA LEU A 667 -53.73 62.47 -27.96
C LEU A 667 -53.86 63.99 -27.73
N ASP A 668 -54.91 64.40 -27.01
CA ASP A 668 -55.14 65.80 -26.60
C ASP A 668 -54.48 66.06 -25.24
N LEU A 669 -53.45 66.90 -25.20
CA LEU A 669 -52.76 67.26 -23.94
C LEU A 669 -53.62 68.12 -22.98
N GLY A 670 -54.82 68.53 -23.38
CA GLY A 670 -55.81 69.15 -22.48
C GLY A 670 -56.27 68.25 -21.33
N ILE A 671 -55.93 66.94 -21.37
CA ILE A 671 -56.13 66.00 -20.27
C ILE A 671 -55.17 66.21 -19.08
N ILE A 672 -54.09 66.96 -19.25
CA ILE A 672 -53.08 67.20 -18.22
C ILE A 672 -53.54 68.36 -17.31
N GLU A 673 -53.99 68.04 -16.11
CA GLU A 673 -54.23 69.00 -15.02
C GLU A 673 -53.01 69.02 -14.09
N ILE A 674 -52.28 70.14 -14.06
CA ILE A 674 -51.06 70.30 -13.26
C ILE A 674 -51.33 70.03 -11.78
N GLY A 675 -50.51 69.17 -11.17
CA GLY A 675 -50.61 68.74 -9.78
C GLY A 675 -51.66 67.65 -9.53
N VAL A 676 -52.32 67.14 -10.58
CA VAL A 676 -53.36 66.10 -10.49
C VAL A 676 -53.07 64.93 -11.42
N THR A 677 -52.86 65.18 -12.71
CA THR A 677 -52.57 64.13 -13.71
C THR A 677 -51.17 63.57 -13.49
N THR A 678 -51.02 62.24 -13.58
CA THR A 678 -49.72 61.57 -13.43
C THR A 678 -49.11 61.18 -14.77
N GLY A 679 -47.78 60.98 -14.82
CA GLY A 679 -47.11 60.38 -15.97
C GLY A 679 -47.64 58.97 -16.28
N GLY A 680 -48.04 58.22 -15.24
CA GLY A 680 -48.70 56.92 -15.38
C GLY A 680 -50.06 56.99 -16.08
N ASP A 681 -50.88 58.00 -15.78
CA ASP A 681 -52.18 58.22 -16.45
C ASP A 681 -52.00 58.50 -17.96
N VAL A 682 -50.94 59.22 -18.32
CA VAL A 682 -50.60 59.48 -19.73
C VAL A 682 -50.08 58.21 -20.40
N ASN A 683 -49.19 57.47 -19.74
CA ASN A 683 -48.65 56.20 -20.23
C ASN A 683 -49.75 55.17 -20.55
N ALA A 684 -50.74 55.04 -19.66
CA ALA A 684 -51.83 54.06 -19.80
C ALA A 684 -52.73 54.29 -21.04
N LEU A 685 -52.68 55.47 -21.65
CA LEU A 685 -53.38 55.75 -22.90
C LEU A 685 -52.58 55.33 -24.14
N LEU A 686 -51.25 55.23 -24.01
CA LEU A 686 -50.31 54.88 -25.06
C LEU A 686 -50.20 53.37 -25.22
N ILE A 687 -49.87 52.90 -26.42
CA ILE A 687 -49.61 51.47 -26.70
C ILE A 687 -48.54 50.91 -25.75
N GLN A 688 -47.48 51.69 -25.46
CA GLN A 688 -46.44 51.30 -24.50
C GLN A 688 -46.94 51.07 -23.06
N GLY A 689 -48.08 51.67 -22.68
CA GLY A 689 -48.71 51.46 -21.37
C GLY A 689 -49.97 50.60 -21.42
N GLY A 690 -50.19 49.83 -22.50
CA GLY A 690 -51.35 48.95 -22.68
C GLY A 690 -52.61 49.65 -23.19
N GLY A 691 -52.51 50.91 -23.61
CA GLY A 691 -53.54 51.66 -24.30
C GLY A 691 -53.57 51.39 -25.80
N THR A 692 -54.26 52.23 -26.56
CA THR A 692 -54.45 52.06 -28.01
C THR A 692 -53.88 53.22 -28.84
N ILE A 693 -53.32 54.23 -28.20
CA ILE A 693 -52.81 55.42 -28.88
C ILE A 693 -51.33 55.21 -29.21
N CYS A 694 -50.96 55.39 -30.47
CA CYS A 694 -49.56 55.42 -30.85
C CYS A 694 -48.93 56.75 -30.43
N GLY A 695 -48.05 56.66 -29.44
CA GLY A 695 -47.21 57.72 -28.88
C GLY A 695 -46.27 57.07 -27.86
N SER A 696 -45.18 57.75 -27.54
CA SER A 696 -44.17 57.24 -26.61
C SER A 696 -43.86 58.25 -25.52
N LEU A 697 -43.74 57.76 -24.28
CA LEU A 697 -43.35 58.51 -23.09
C LEU A 697 -42.11 57.85 -22.50
N ASP A 698 -41.06 58.63 -22.26
CA ASP A 698 -39.91 58.17 -21.47
C ASP A 698 -40.36 58.02 -20.01
N VAL A 699 -40.88 56.85 -19.64
CA VAL A 699 -41.44 56.59 -18.30
C VAL A 699 -40.35 56.60 -17.23
N ALA A 700 -39.15 56.13 -17.57
CA ALA A 700 -38.00 56.17 -16.68
C ALA A 700 -37.58 57.62 -16.41
N GLY A 701 -37.54 58.44 -17.46
CA GLY A 701 -37.16 59.84 -17.41
C GLY A 701 -35.75 60.06 -16.87
N ALA A 702 -35.40 61.33 -16.70
CA ALA A 702 -34.18 61.77 -16.03
C ALA A 702 -34.49 62.18 -14.58
N PRO A 703 -34.22 61.32 -13.58
CA PRO A 703 -34.45 61.66 -12.18
C PRO A 703 -33.40 62.65 -11.67
N VAL A 704 -33.85 63.63 -10.90
CA VAL A 704 -33.01 64.62 -10.23
C VAL A 704 -33.54 64.82 -8.81
N ALA A 705 -32.72 64.49 -7.82
CA ALA A 705 -33.01 64.76 -6.41
C ALA A 705 -32.62 66.19 -6.05
N VAL A 706 -33.55 66.96 -5.51
CA VAL A 706 -33.28 68.32 -5.00
C VAL A 706 -33.04 68.22 -3.51
N ILE A 707 -31.78 68.34 -3.09
CA ILE A 707 -31.33 68.18 -1.70
C ILE A 707 -30.48 69.36 -1.22
N GLU A 708 -30.21 69.41 0.08
CA GLU A 708 -29.25 70.33 0.69
C GLU A 708 -27.82 69.75 0.59
N CYS A 709 -26.86 70.48 0.02
CA CYS A 709 -25.52 69.97 -0.32
C CYS A 709 -24.47 70.18 0.80
N CYS A 710 -23.50 69.26 0.91
CA CYS A 710 -22.39 69.26 1.90
C CYS A 710 -21.01 69.15 1.21
N ASP A 711 -20.07 70.04 1.53
CA ASP A 711 -18.74 70.14 0.88
C ASP A 711 -17.60 69.38 1.62
N ALA A 712 -17.89 68.61 2.67
CA ALA A 712 -16.87 67.92 3.46
C ALA A 712 -16.41 66.60 2.81
N ALA A 713 -15.11 66.32 2.78
CA ALA A 713 -14.56 65.04 2.29
C ALA A 713 -13.45 64.49 3.20
N ALA A 714 -13.57 63.24 3.62
CA ALA A 714 -12.62 62.57 4.51
C ALA A 714 -11.22 62.35 3.91
N GLY A 715 -11.11 62.27 2.58
CA GLY A 715 -9.89 61.85 1.90
C GLY A 715 -9.58 60.37 2.09
N THR A 716 -8.50 59.88 1.46
CA THR A 716 -8.03 58.49 1.55
C THR A 716 -6.73 58.39 2.36
N MET A 717 -6.43 57.20 2.85
CA MET A 717 -5.23 56.91 3.63
C MET A 717 -4.51 55.65 3.11
N THR A 718 -3.20 55.60 3.29
CA THR A 718 -2.36 54.41 3.02
C THR A 718 -1.75 53.93 4.33
N PRO A 719 -1.77 52.62 4.67
CA PRO A 719 -1.11 52.12 5.86
C PRO A 719 0.41 52.30 5.75
N ASP A 720 1.09 52.64 6.85
CA ASP A 720 2.55 52.85 6.81
C ASP A 720 3.31 51.51 6.69
N ASN A 721 2.72 50.41 7.13
CA ASN A 721 3.20 49.04 6.95
C ASN A 721 2.01 48.11 6.70
N GLU A 722 2.18 47.11 5.82
CA GLU A 722 1.13 46.13 5.51
C GLU A 722 0.94 45.09 6.64
N SER A 723 2.03 44.73 7.35
CA SER A 723 2.03 43.89 8.55
C SER A 723 3.02 44.45 9.60
N ILE A 724 2.71 44.28 10.89
CA ILE A 724 3.45 44.82 12.04
C ILE A 724 3.55 43.74 13.13
N CYS A 725 4.75 43.54 13.69
CA CYS A 725 4.95 42.58 14.77
C CYS A 725 4.57 43.11 16.15
N LEU A 726 3.96 42.27 16.98
CA LEU A 726 3.76 42.50 18.40
C LEU A 726 5.10 42.28 19.14
N VAL A 727 5.79 43.35 19.53
CA VAL A 727 7.06 43.28 20.27
C VAL A 727 6.81 43.73 21.70
N ASP A 728 7.24 42.92 22.68
CA ASP A 728 7.02 43.17 24.11
C ASP A 728 5.53 43.41 24.48
N GLY A 729 4.61 42.73 23.76
CA GLY A 729 3.16 42.83 23.98
C GLY A 729 2.52 44.12 23.46
N THR A 730 3.23 44.92 22.66
CA THR A 730 2.70 46.15 22.04
C THR A 730 3.11 46.29 20.58
N ALA A 731 2.22 46.85 19.75
CA ALA A 731 2.52 47.25 18.38
C ALA A 731 1.99 48.68 18.13
N THR A 732 2.60 49.40 17.19
CA THR A 732 2.17 50.74 16.78
C THR A 732 1.58 50.68 15.38
N VAL A 733 0.28 50.93 15.26
CA VAL A 733 -0.45 50.97 13.99
C VAL A 733 -0.52 52.43 13.52
N SER A 734 -0.03 52.72 12.32
CA SER A 734 -0.05 54.07 11.74
C SER A 734 -0.33 54.08 10.24
N GLY A 735 -0.80 55.21 9.74
CA GLY A 735 -1.11 55.41 8.32
C GLY A 735 -0.91 56.86 7.88
N THR A 736 -0.60 57.05 6.60
CA THR A 736 -0.31 58.35 6.00
C THR A 736 -1.51 58.82 5.14
N PRO A 737 -2.12 59.98 5.43
CA PRO A 737 -3.15 60.57 4.58
C PRO A 737 -2.62 60.95 3.19
N ASN A 738 -3.38 60.67 2.13
CA ASN A 738 -2.94 60.86 0.74
C ASN A 738 -3.06 62.30 0.20
N GLY A 739 -3.56 63.23 1.03
CA GLY A 739 -3.57 64.68 0.72
C GLY A 739 -4.80 65.20 -0.03
N ASP A 740 -5.85 64.38 -0.12
CA ASP A 740 -7.13 64.62 -0.79
C ASP A 740 -8.28 65.02 0.17
N ILE A 741 -7.97 65.26 1.45
CA ILE A 741 -8.93 65.69 2.47
C ILE A 741 -9.47 67.12 2.21
N VAL A 742 -10.78 67.33 2.32
CA VAL A 742 -11.44 68.64 2.20
C VAL A 742 -12.19 68.97 3.49
N ILE A 743 -11.75 70.03 4.19
CA ILE A 743 -12.31 70.47 5.46
C ILE A 743 -13.00 71.84 5.28
N PRO A 744 -14.34 71.89 5.22
CA PRO A 744 -15.08 73.15 5.13
C PRO A 744 -14.88 74.06 6.35
N SER A 745 -15.19 75.34 6.20
CA SER A 745 -15.06 76.30 7.31
C SER A 745 -15.98 75.92 8.48
N GLY A 746 -15.40 75.72 9.67
CA GLY A 746 -16.12 75.31 10.88
C GLY A 746 -16.05 73.82 11.21
N PHE A 747 -15.54 72.99 10.28
CA PHE A 747 -15.41 71.54 10.46
C PHE A 747 -14.10 71.16 11.14
N GLN A 748 -14.05 69.95 11.70
CA GLN A 748 -12.87 69.33 12.33
C GLN A 748 -12.58 67.97 11.68
N LYS A 749 -11.38 67.43 11.98
CA LYS A 749 -10.99 66.07 11.58
C LYS A 749 -10.60 65.22 12.80
N THR A 750 -10.85 63.92 12.74
CA THR A 750 -10.37 62.91 13.69
C THR A 750 -10.11 61.60 12.96
N TYR A 751 -9.37 60.68 13.58
CA TYR A 751 -9.14 59.34 13.08
C TYR A 751 -9.69 58.28 14.03
N PHE A 752 -10.23 57.20 13.49
CA PHE A 752 -10.67 56.03 14.22
C PHE A 752 -9.79 54.83 13.90
N LEU A 753 -9.47 54.03 14.91
CA LEU A 753 -8.94 52.69 14.74
C LEU A 753 -10.09 51.71 14.95
N SER A 754 -10.33 50.84 13.98
CA SER A 754 -11.34 49.78 14.05
C SER A 754 -10.71 48.39 13.95
N THR A 755 -11.47 47.36 14.31
CA THR A 755 -11.07 45.95 14.16
C THR A 755 -12.28 45.07 13.83
N GLY A 756 -12.00 43.90 13.24
CA GLY A 756 -12.99 42.92 12.79
C GLY A 756 -13.76 43.34 11.53
N ASP A 757 -14.50 42.40 10.95
CA ASP A 757 -15.22 42.58 9.68
C ASP A 757 -16.32 43.66 9.75
N GLU A 758 -16.87 43.92 10.95
CA GLU A 758 -17.87 44.97 11.18
C GLU A 758 -17.26 46.36 11.40
N ALA A 759 -15.92 46.49 11.38
CA ALA A 759 -15.19 47.73 11.64
C ALA A 759 -15.64 48.42 12.94
N VAL A 760 -15.59 47.68 14.05
CA VAL A 760 -15.92 48.20 15.39
C VAL A 760 -14.83 49.17 15.84
N ILE A 761 -15.20 50.41 16.16
CA ILE A 761 -14.25 51.47 16.54
C ILE A 761 -13.71 51.17 17.95
N VAL A 762 -12.41 50.90 18.08
CA VAL A 762 -11.75 50.58 19.36
C VAL A 762 -10.94 51.73 19.94
N GLN A 763 -10.45 52.65 19.11
CA GLN A 763 -9.75 53.87 19.55
C GLN A 763 -10.07 55.05 18.64
N ALA A 764 -9.89 56.27 19.15
CA ALA A 764 -10.00 57.52 18.39
C ALA A 764 -8.83 58.43 18.73
N ASN A 765 -8.22 59.06 17.72
CA ASN A 765 -7.07 59.95 17.90
C ASN A 765 -7.09 61.10 16.87
N VAL A 766 -6.40 62.19 17.18
CA VAL A 766 -6.26 63.36 16.29
C VAL A 766 -5.12 63.23 15.30
N GLU A 767 -4.22 62.27 15.52
CA GLU A 767 -3.17 61.83 14.60
C GLU A 767 -3.42 60.35 14.22
N PRO A 768 -3.06 59.90 13.00
CA PRO A 768 -3.32 58.54 12.52
C PRO A 768 -2.27 57.55 13.06
N THR A 769 -2.12 57.49 14.38
CA THR A 769 -1.17 56.61 15.07
C THR A 769 -1.78 56.09 16.36
N PHE A 770 -1.72 54.77 16.55
CA PHE A 770 -2.40 54.04 17.62
C PHE A 770 -1.48 52.96 18.21
N SER A 771 -1.68 52.62 19.48
CA SER A 771 -0.96 51.51 20.13
C SER A 771 -1.94 50.38 20.44
N VAL A 772 -1.59 49.17 20.06
CA VAL A 772 -2.40 47.96 20.26
C VAL A 772 -1.61 46.89 21.00
N THR A 773 -2.32 45.98 21.65
CA THR A 773 -1.76 44.93 22.53
C THR A 773 -2.23 43.52 22.18
N MET A 774 -3.05 43.40 21.12
CA MET A 774 -3.60 42.13 20.65
C MET A 774 -3.32 42.01 19.17
N ILE A 775 -3.04 40.78 18.74
CA ILE A 775 -2.93 40.42 17.32
C ILE A 775 -4.27 40.57 16.60
N GLY A 776 -4.23 40.76 15.28
CA GLY A 776 -5.42 40.86 14.44
C GLY A 776 -5.33 41.97 13.40
N ALA A 777 -6.35 42.05 12.55
CA ALA A 777 -6.47 43.10 11.55
C ALA A 777 -7.02 44.39 12.17
N TYR A 778 -6.40 45.51 11.81
CA TYR A 778 -6.80 46.84 12.24
C TYR A 778 -6.89 47.79 11.05
N THR A 779 -7.89 48.67 11.06
CA THR A 779 -8.11 49.65 9.99
C THR A 779 -8.19 51.06 10.56
N ILE A 780 -7.44 52.00 9.97
CA ILE A 780 -7.51 53.42 10.31
C ILE A 780 -8.47 54.14 9.36
N HIS A 781 -9.44 54.86 9.91
CA HIS A 781 -10.44 55.63 9.18
C HIS A 781 -10.30 57.13 9.47
N THR A 782 -10.54 57.97 8.48
CA THR A 782 -10.57 59.44 8.64
C THR A 782 -12.02 59.92 8.70
N LEU A 783 -12.34 60.84 9.62
CA LEU A 783 -13.65 61.51 9.71
C LEU A 783 -13.45 63.04 9.65
N VAL A 784 -14.20 63.72 8.77
CA VAL A 784 -14.35 65.17 8.72
C VAL A 784 -15.79 65.54 9.07
N TYR A 785 -16.01 66.38 10.08
CA TYR A 785 -17.35 66.64 10.61
C TYR A 785 -17.50 68.06 11.17
N ASP A 786 -18.72 68.58 11.23
CA ASP A 786 -19.02 69.79 11.99
C ASP A 786 -19.29 69.45 13.46
N PRO A 787 -18.45 69.92 14.41
CA PRO A 787 -18.59 69.63 15.83
C PRO A 787 -19.85 70.25 16.47
N ASN A 788 -20.55 71.15 15.79
CA ASN A 788 -21.81 71.71 16.28
C ASN A 788 -23.02 70.83 15.96
N THR A 789 -22.88 69.91 15.00
CA THR A 789 -23.99 69.07 14.51
C THR A 789 -23.74 67.58 14.74
N LEU A 790 -22.49 67.12 14.83
CA LEU A 790 -22.12 65.76 15.23
C LEU A 790 -21.41 65.75 16.59
N ASP A 791 -22.03 65.10 17.58
CA ASP A 791 -21.43 64.88 18.90
C ASP A 791 -20.70 63.53 18.95
N LEU A 792 -19.37 63.57 18.95
CA LEU A 792 -18.54 62.36 19.06
C LEU A 792 -18.63 61.67 20.43
N GLY A 793 -19.26 62.28 21.44
CA GLY A 793 -19.56 61.62 22.71
C GLY A 793 -20.59 60.48 22.59
N SER A 794 -21.23 60.35 21.43
CA SER A 794 -22.14 59.24 21.10
C SER A 794 -21.44 58.00 20.54
N VAL A 795 -20.14 58.09 20.21
CA VAL A 795 -19.33 56.95 19.77
C VAL A 795 -18.84 56.18 21.00
N GLU A 796 -19.39 55.00 21.23
CA GLU A 796 -18.97 54.09 22.31
C GLU A 796 -17.87 53.15 21.79
N LEU A 797 -16.65 53.34 22.29
CA LEU A 797 -15.50 52.52 21.88
C LEU A 797 -15.72 51.04 22.21
N GLY A 798 -15.47 50.17 21.24
CA GLY A 798 -15.72 48.73 21.31
C GLY A 798 -17.16 48.32 21.02
N VAL A 799 -18.04 49.27 20.66
CA VAL A 799 -19.45 49.01 20.33
C VAL A 799 -19.85 49.66 19.01
N THR A 800 -19.60 50.96 18.84
CA THR A 800 -20.01 51.70 17.64
C THR A 800 -19.15 51.32 16.44
N THR A 801 -19.79 51.05 15.31
CA THR A 801 -19.12 50.73 14.03
C THR A 801 -18.93 51.96 13.16
N VAL A 802 -17.98 51.90 12.23
CA VAL A 802 -17.77 52.98 11.24
C VAL A 802 -19.01 53.15 10.33
N ALA A 803 -19.72 52.07 10.03
CA ALA A 803 -20.96 52.11 9.24
C ALA A 803 -22.08 52.90 9.95
N GLU A 804 -22.21 52.77 11.27
CA GLU A 804 -23.18 53.55 12.07
C GLU A 804 -22.83 55.05 12.08
N VAL A 805 -21.53 55.40 12.08
CA VAL A 805 -21.09 56.79 11.94
C VAL A 805 -21.43 57.33 10.54
N LYS A 806 -21.23 56.55 9.48
CA LYS A 806 -21.63 56.94 8.12
C LYS A 806 -23.13 57.18 8.00
N ALA A 807 -23.96 56.35 8.64
CA ALA A 807 -25.42 56.41 8.53
C ALA A 807 -26.05 57.72 9.05
N VAL A 808 -25.39 58.44 9.97
CA VAL A 808 -25.87 59.76 10.44
C VAL A 808 -25.42 60.93 9.56
N LEU A 809 -24.44 60.70 8.69
CA LEU A 809 -23.92 61.69 7.74
C LEU A 809 -24.75 61.70 6.44
N ILE A 810 -24.74 62.83 5.74
CA ILE A 810 -25.43 62.98 4.44
C ILE A 810 -24.97 61.91 3.42
N GLU A 811 -23.69 61.54 3.43
CA GLU A 811 -23.16 60.47 2.56
C GLU A 811 -23.65 59.05 2.90
N GLY A 812 -24.28 58.85 4.06
CA GLY A 812 -24.94 57.60 4.47
C GLY A 812 -26.46 57.71 4.61
N GLY A 813 -27.08 58.77 4.08
CA GLY A 813 -28.53 58.98 4.14
C GLY A 813 -29.04 59.71 5.39
N GLY A 814 -28.14 60.20 6.24
CA GLY A 814 -28.46 61.04 7.38
C GLY A 814 -28.58 62.53 7.02
N THR A 815 -28.69 63.39 8.03
CA THR A 815 -28.92 64.84 7.85
C THR A 815 -27.72 65.70 8.23
N ILE A 816 -26.64 65.09 8.74
CA ILE A 816 -25.48 65.82 9.23
C ILE A 816 -24.45 65.96 8.10
N CYS A 817 -23.99 67.17 7.85
CA CYS A 817 -22.89 67.41 6.92
C CYS A 817 -21.57 66.95 7.55
N GLY A 818 -20.91 65.98 6.91
CA GLY A 818 -19.63 65.38 7.28
C GLY A 818 -19.31 64.21 6.35
N SER A 819 -18.09 63.68 6.41
CA SER A 819 -17.62 62.56 5.58
C SER A 819 -16.67 61.65 6.34
N VAL A 820 -16.78 60.33 6.16
CA VAL A 820 -15.92 59.29 6.74
C VAL A 820 -15.35 58.35 5.68
N ASP A 821 -14.05 58.05 5.78
CA ASP A 821 -13.38 57.04 4.95
C ASP A 821 -13.66 55.64 5.50
N VAL A 822 -14.69 54.97 4.94
CA VAL A 822 -15.10 53.63 5.36
C VAL A 822 -14.14 52.53 4.91
N THR A 823 -13.39 52.74 3.82
CA THR A 823 -12.42 51.77 3.32
C THR A 823 -11.21 51.74 4.23
N GLY A 824 -10.73 52.93 4.60
CA GLY A 824 -9.62 53.10 5.53
C GLY A 824 -8.30 52.48 5.07
N ALA A 825 -7.28 52.59 5.92
CA ALA A 825 -5.97 51.97 5.75
C ALA A 825 -5.82 50.76 6.66
N THR A 826 -5.78 49.56 6.08
CA THR A 826 -5.75 48.29 6.83
C THR A 826 -4.33 47.74 6.97
N THR A 827 -3.99 47.23 8.14
CA THR A 827 -2.73 46.54 8.45
C THR A 827 -3.01 45.32 9.35
N THR A 828 -2.15 44.31 9.32
CA THR A 828 -2.21 43.18 10.26
C THR A 828 -1.19 43.34 11.37
N VAL A 829 -1.59 42.96 12.59
CA VAL A 829 -0.66 42.83 13.72
C VAL A 829 -0.49 41.35 14.04
N ASP A 830 0.72 40.85 13.83
CA ASP A 830 1.08 39.44 13.92
C ASP A 830 1.97 39.17 15.14
N ASP A 831 1.97 37.92 15.64
CA ASP A 831 2.90 37.48 16.68
C ASP A 831 4.18 36.97 16.01
N CYS A 832 5.28 37.71 16.15
CA CYS A 832 6.52 37.41 15.45
C CYS A 832 7.57 36.92 16.45
N CYS A 833 7.98 35.66 16.30
CA CYS A 833 9.20 35.16 16.89
C CYS A 833 10.38 35.50 15.97
N ALA A 834 11.41 36.19 16.47
CA ALA A 834 12.54 36.67 15.65
C ALA A 834 13.76 35.73 15.65
N GLN A 835 13.74 34.67 16.44
CA GLN A 835 14.81 33.68 16.53
C GLN A 835 14.77 32.68 15.38
N ASP A 836 15.94 32.25 14.92
CA ASP A 836 16.14 31.26 13.86
C ASP A 836 17.24 30.29 14.31
N ALA A 837 16.95 28.99 14.19
CA ALA A 837 17.90 27.92 14.51
C ALA A 837 19.12 27.92 13.59
N GLY A 838 19.04 28.54 12.40
CA GLY A 838 20.06 28.45 11.37
C GLY A 838 20.18 27.02 10.84
N THR A 839 21.27 26.76 10.13
CA THR A 839 21.58 25.46 9.57
C THR A 839 22.85 24.88 10.16
N ILE A 840 22.94 23.56 10.17
CA ILE A 840 24.11 22.82 10.65
C ILE A 840 24.55 21.78 9.61
N THR A 841 25.86 21.56 9.47
CA THR A 841 26.43 20.63 8.49
C THR A 841 27.16 19.50 9.19
N ALA A 842 26.87 18.25 8.83
CA ALA A 842 27.59 17.09 9.37
C ALA A 842 29.07 17.15 8.99
N ASN A 843 29.96 16.79 9.92
CA ASN A 843 31.40 16.79 9.64
C ASN A 843 31.82 15.57 8.79
N ALA A 844 31.02 14.51 8.78
CA ALA A 844 31.20 13.31 7.98
C ALA A 844 29.83 12.75 7.58
N GLU A 845 29.73 12.21 6.37
CA GLU A 845 28.51 11.53 5.89
C GLU A 845 28.34 10.17 6.58
N SER A 846 29.44 9.48 6.88
CA SER A 846 29.46 8.23 7.64
C SER A 846 30.57 8.23 8.71
N VAL A 847 30.32 7.57 9.84
CA VAL A 847 31.28 7.37 10.94
C VAL A 847 31.28 5.89 11.34
N CYS A 848 32.46 5.33 11.54
CA CYS A 848 32.62 3.95 12.00
C CYS A 848 32.46 3.84 13.52
N LEU A 849 31.83 2.78 13.99
CA LEU A 849 31.98 2.32 15.37
C LEU A 849 33.39 1.75 15.55
N GLU A 850 34.17 2.38 16.41
CA GLU A 850 35.46 1.87 16.89
C GLU A 850 35.26 1.37 18.32
N ASP A 851 35.52 0.09 18.58
CA ASP A 851 35.27 -0.56 19.88
C ASP A 851 33.82 -0.37 20.39
N GLY A 852 32.85 -0.42 19.48
CA GLY A 852 31.42 -0.23 19.80
C GLY A 852 31.04 1.21 20.15
N ARG A 853 31.88 2.21 19.82
CA ARG A 853 31.57 3.63 20.03
C ARG A 853 31.94 4.48 18.82
N ALA A 854 31.15 5.50 18.54
CA ALA A 854 31.46 6.51 17.54
C ALA A 854 31.17 7.90 18.09
N THR A 855 31.89 8.92 17.63
CA THR A 855 31.56 10.32 17.93
C THR A 855 30.98 11.00 16.68
N VAL A 856 29.70 11.32 16.70
CA VAL A 856 29.01 12.08 15.64
C VAL A 856 29.22 13.57 15.90
N ARG A 857 29.64 14.32 14.87
CA ARG A 857 29.95 15.75 14.99
C ARG A 857 29.36 16.53 13.83
N ALA A 858 28.93 17.75 14.11
CA ALA A 858 28.48 18.69 13.09
C ALA A 858 29.02 20.10 13.36
N THR A 859 29.04 20.95 12.34
CA THR A 859 29.53 22.34 12.40
C THR A 859 28.38 23.30 12.08
N PRO A 860 28.02 24.22 13.00
CA PRO A 860 27.02 25.25 12.74
C PRO A 860 27.47 26.22 11.64
N ASN A 861 26.57 26.62 10.75
CA ASN A 861 26.89 27.45 9.59
C ASN A 861 26.93 28.98 9.89
N GLU A 862 26.91 29.36 11.17
CA GLU A 862 26.93 30.75 11.66
C GLU A 862 25.77 31.65 11.17
N ASP A 863 24.66 31.05 10.72
CA ASP A 863 23.45 31.71 10.23
C ASP A 863 22.31 31.74 11.26
N ALA A 864 22.47 31.12 12.42
CA ALA A 864 21.50 31.17 13.51
C ALA A 864 21.29 32.60 14.04
N VAL A 865 20.03 32.98 14.25
CA VAL A 865 19.63 34.26 14.84
C VAL A 865 19.19 34.03 16.29
N VAL A 866 20.03 34.47 17.24
CA VAL A 866 19.81 34.28 18.67
C VAL A 866 19.53 35.63 19.36
N PRO A 867 18.27 35.95 19.71
CA PRO A 867 17.91 37.17 20.43
C PRO A 867 18.45 37.22 21.86
N ASP A 868 18.52 38.42 22.45
CA ASP A 868 18.91 38.60 23.85
C ASP A 868 17.97 37.80 24.79
N GLY A 869 18.53 36.89 25.58
CA GLY A 869 17.79 36.04 26.52
C GLY A 869 17.51 34.61 26.03
N TYR A 870 17.80 34.30 24.76
CA TYR A 870 17.71 32.96 24.20
C TYR A 870 19.05 32.20 24.33
N GLU A 871 18.97 30.87 24.35
CA GLU A 871 20.10 29.93 24.38
C GLU A 871 20.07 29.01 23.16
N VAL A 872 21.24 28.45 22.83
CA VAL A 872 21.40 27.43 21.78
C VAL A 872 21.70 26.09 22.45
N VAL A 873 21.01 25.05 22.03
CA VAL A 873 21.33 23.65 22.39
C VAL A 873 21.27 22.80 21.12
N PHE A 874 22.10 21.78 21.04
CA PHE A 874 22.08 20.80 19.97
C PHE A 874 21.43 19.52 20.47
N VAL A 875 20.59 18.90 19.65
CA VAL A 875 19.93 17.64 19.99
C VAL A 875 20.28 16.58 18.94
N LEU A 876 20.66 15.40 19.40
CA LEU A 876 20.91 14.23 18.56
C LEU A 876 19.64 13.39 18.50
N THR A 877 19.18 13.06 17.29
CA THR A 877 18.05 12.17 17.06
C THR A 877 18.47 10.88 16.36
N PHE A 878 17.66 9.84 16.48
CA PHE A 878 17.88 8.52 15.87
C PHE A 878 16.63 8.02 15.14
N GLY A 879 16.84 7.42 13.96
CA GLY A 879 15.79 6.77 13.15
C GLY A 879 14.83 7.74 12.45
N GLU A 880 13.87 7.19 11.69
CA GLU A 880 12.91 7.96 10.89
C GLU A 880 11.98 8.85 11.73
N ASP A 881 11.65 8.42 12.95
CA ASP A 881 10.78 9.16 13.87
C ASP A 881 11.47 10.33 14.58
N LEU A 882 12.79 10.52 14.35
CA LEU A 882 13.62 11.55 14.99
C LEU A 882 13.52 11.55 16.52
N VAL A 883 13.68 10.37 17.13
CA VAL A 883 13.64 10.22 18.59
C VAL A 883 14.87 10.89 19.20
N ILE A 884 14.68 11.82 20.14
CA ILE A 884 15.79 12.57 20.76
C ILE A 884 16.54 11.67 21.73
N MET A 885 17.81 11.41 21.45
CA MET A 885 18.69 10.54 22.24
C MET A 885 19.52 11.32 23.23
N GLN A 886 20.06 12.47 22.82
CA GLN A 886 20.97 13.29 23.63
C GLN A 886 20.76 14.79 23.33
N ALA A 887 21.17 15.66 24.26
CA ALA A 887 21.22 17.10 24.07
C ALA A 887 22.47 17.68 24.74
N ASP A 888 23.21 18.52 24.04
CA ASP A 888 24.45 19.14 24.53
C ASP A 888 24.62 20.58 23.99
N ALA A 889 25.43 21.38 24.66
CA ALA A 889 25.78 22.73 24.23
C ALA A 889 26.78 22.74 23.06
N GLU A 890 27.46 21.62 22.80
CA GLU A 890 28.34 21.43 21.66
C GLU A 890 27.76 20.34 20.72
N PRO A 891 27.84 20.49 19.38
CA PRO A 891 27.30 19.52 18.42
C PRO A 891 28.25 18.32 18.24
N SER A 892 28.53 17.60 19.32
CA SER A 892 29.41 16.43 19.38
C SER A 892 28.86 15.41 20.36
N PHE A 893 28.47 14.23 19.87
CA PHE A 893 27.79 13.21 20.65
C PHE A 893 28.47 11.85 20.49
N ASP A 894 28.59 11.11 21.59
CA ASP A 894 29.08 9.74 21.56
C ASP A 894 27.88 8.78 21.44
N VAL A 895 27.94 7.85 20.49
CA VAL A 895 26.91 6.83 20.24
C VAL A 895 27.53 5.44 20.32
N GLU A 896 26.70 4.44 20.63
CA GLU A 896 27.14 3.05 20.85
C GLU A 896 26.43 2.05 19.92
N GLU A 897 25.52 2.53 19.08
CA GLU A 897 24.73 1.69 18.17
C GLU A 897 24.83 2.23 16.73
N ALA A 898 24.88 1.31 15.76
CA ALA A 898 24.85 1.65 14.34
C ALA A 898 23.44 2.12 13.93
N GLY A 899 23.38 2.95 12.89
CA GLY A 899 22.16 3.46 12.28
C GLY A 899 22.24 4.95 11.94
N SER A 900 21.09 5.52 11.59
CA SER A 900 21.01 6.88 11.09
C SER A 900 20.75 7.89 12.20
N TYR A 901 21.65 8.87 12.32
CA TYR A 901 21.59 9.93 13.32
C TYR A 901 21.50 11.31 12.67
N ILE A 902 20.78 12.23 13.31
CA ILE A 902 20.70 13.63 12.84
C ILE A 902 20.97 14.57 14.02
N ILE A 903 21.89 15.53 13.83
CA ILE A 903 22.11 16.61 14.80
C ILE A 903 21.27 17.82 14.39
N HIS A 904 20.44 18.30 15.30
CA HIS A 904 19.60 19.48 15.11
C HIS A 904 20.05 20.64 15.98
N THR A 905 19.82 21.87 15.52
CA THR A 905 20.02 23.10 16.31
C THR A 905 18.69 23.57 16.89
N LEU A 906 18.64 23.87 18.18
CA LEU A 906 17.48 24.45 18.86
C LEU A 906 17.85 25.78 19.52
N VAL A 907 17.17 26.85 19.11
CA VAL A 907 17.29 28.20 19.70
C VAL A 907 16.02 28.50 20.48
N TYR A 908 16.14 28.67 21.80
CA TYR A 908 14.98 28.76 22.70
C TYR A 908 15.19 29.75 23.85
N ASP A 909 14.11 30.31 24.41
CA ASP A 909 14.15 31.06 25.66
C ASP A 909 13.91 30.10 26.86
N PRO A 910 14.90 29.90 27.75
CA PRO A 910 14.79 28.97 28.88
C PRO A 910 13.73 29.36 29.92
N ASN A 911 13.18 30.58 29.86
CA ASN A 911 12.06 31.00 30.71
C ASN A 911 10.70 30.54 30.16
N THR A 912 10.62 30.16 28.88
CA THR A 912 9.37 29.80 28.20
C THR A 912 9.34 28.34 27.72
N LEU A 913 10.50 27.75 27.42
CA LEU A 913 10.66 26.33 27.12
C LEU A 913 11.55 25.67 28.18
N ASP A 914 10.96 24.79 28.99
CA ASP A 914 11.69 23.95 29.92
C ASP A 914 12.09 22.65 29.21
N LEU A 915 13.39 22.44 28.98
CA LEU A 915 13.89 21.22 28.33
C LEU A 915 13.67 19.95 29.16
N GLY A 916 13.21 20.05 30.42
CA GLY A 916 12.77 18.91 31.21
C GLY A 916 11.54 18.18 30.67
N VAL A 917 10.89 18.71 29.62
CA VAL A 917 9.83 18.00 28.87
C VAL A 917 10.38 16.91 27.94
N ILE A 918 11.69 16.92 27.65
CA ILE A 918 12.34 15.93 26.80
C ILE A 918 12.69 14.70 27.65
N GLU A 919 12.05 13.58 27.36
CA GLU A 919 12.43 12.26 27.85
C GLU A 919 13.30 11.57 26.78
N PHE A 920 14.60 11.46 27.04
CA PHE A 920 15.55 10.87 26.09
C PHE A 920 15.19 9.43 25.73
N GLY A 921 15.25 9.10 24.44
CA GLY A 921 14.82 7.81 23.90
C GLY A 921 13.31 7.64 23.77
N VAL A 922 12.51 8.68 24.06
CA VAL A 922 11.04 8.66 23.98
C VAL A 922 10.51 9.85 23.20
N THR A 923 10.88 11.07 23.59
CA THR A 923 10.39 12.30 22.97
C THR A 923 11.01 12.51 21.58
N THR A 924 10.18 12.81 20.59
CA THR A 924 10.62 13.07 19.21
C THR A 924 10.87 14.56 18.97
N ALA A 925 11.73 14.88 18.00
CA ALA A 925 11.92 16.27 17.53
C ALA A 925 10.61 16.88 17.01
N GLY A 926 9.73 16.07 16.41
CA GLY A 926 8.40 16.48 15.97
C GLY A 926 7.49 16.93 17.12
N GLU A 927 7.50 16.22 18.25
CA GLU A 927 6.75 16.60 19.46
C GLU A 927 7.25 17.92 20.07
N VAL A 928 8.58 18.14 20.08
CA VAL A 928 9.15 19.42 20.51
C VAL A 928 8.72 20.53 19.56
N ASN A 929 8.80 20.32 18.23
CA ASN A 929 8.39 21.31 17.24
C ASN A 929 6.91 21.71 17.39
N ALA A 930 6.02 20.77 17.71
CA ALA A 930 4.60 21.05 17.92
C ALA A 930 4.31 22.00 19.10
N LEU A 931 5.24 22.15 20.05
CA LEU A 931 5.16 23.16 21.11
C LEU A 931 5.55 24.56 20.62
N LEU A 932 6.37 24.62 19.58
CA LEU A 932 6.96 25.85 19.04
C LEU A 932 6.00 26.54 18.08
N VAL A 933 6.07 27.86 17.97
CA VAL A 933 5.32 28.63 16.97
C VAL A 933 5.61 28.12 15.54
N GLN A 934 6.83 27.68 15.27
CA GLN A 934 7.22 27.02 14.01
C GLN A 934 6.36 25.79 13.67
N GLY A 935 5.97 25.00 14.66
CA GLY A 935 5.09 23.84 14.52
C GLY A 935 3.63 24.08 14.91
N GLY A 936 3.19 25.33 15.01
CA GLY A 936 1.80 25.71 15.33
C GLY A 936 1.47 25.78 16.83
N GLY A 937 2.47 25.67 17.70
CA GLY A 937 2.36 25.90 19.14
C GLY A 937 2.47 27.38 19.52
N SER A 938 2.69 27.64 20.81
CA SER A 938 2.71 29.02 21.37
C SER A 938 4.06 29.45 21.94
N VAL A 939 5.07 28.59 21.89
CA VAL A 939 6.40 28.88 22.43
C VAL A 939 7.28 29.48 21.34
N CYS A 940 7.83 30.67 21.58
CA CYS A 940 8.87 31.21 20.70
C CYS A 940 10.18 30.45 20.96
N ALA A 941 10.43 29.42 20.14
CA ALA A 941 11.73 28.83 19.88
C ALA A 941 11.81 28.45 18.40
N SER A 942 12.98 28.05 17.91
CA SER A 942 13.19 27.56 16.54
C SER A 942 14.01 26.28 16.58
N LEU A 943 13.59 25.26 15.82
CA LEU A 943 14.27 23.98 15.68
C LEU A 943 14.60 23.73 14.20
N ASP A 944 15.86 23.42 13.91
CA ASP A 944 16.27 22.97 12.58
C ASP A 944 15.87 21.50 12.40
N LEU A 945 14.72 21.25 11.78
CA LEU A 945 14.21 19.89 11.54
C LEU A 945 14.93 19.15 10.42
N VAL A 946 15.64 19.86 9.54
CA VAL A 946 16.43 19.21 8.48
C VAL A 946 17.71 18.64 9.11
N GLY A 947 18.36 19.44 9.95
CA GLY A 947 19.55 19.04 10.71
C GLY A 947 20.72 18.60 9.83
N ALA A 948 21.70 17.98 10.48
CA ALA A 948 22.90 17.40 9.88
C ALA A 948 22.85 15.86 10.00
N PRO A 949 22.48 15.13 8.94
CA PRO A 949 22.45 13.68 8.96
C PRO A 949 23.87 13.09 8.90
N THR A 950 24.08 12.01 9.64
CA THR A 950 25.29 11.18 9.63
C THR A 950 24.91 9.73 9.85
N GLU A 951 25.44 8.84 9.02
CA GLU A 951 25.28 7.40 9.19
C GLU A 951 26.37 6.84 10.12
N VAL A 952 26.00 6.01 11.09
CA VAL A 952 26.96 5.31 11.94
C VAL A 952 26.92 3.83 11.59
N GLN A 953 28.06 3.26 11.21
CA GLN A 953 28.14 1.88 10.73
C GLN A 953 29.19 1.09 11.51
N ASP A 954 28.99 -0.22 11.62
CA ASP A 954 30.02 -1.13 12.08
C ASP A 954 31.01 -1.39 10.94
N CYS A 955 32.27 -1.02 11.15
CA CYS A 955 33.33 -1.14 10.16
C CYS A 955 34.31 -2.27 10.47
N THR A 956 34.05 -3.08 11.50
CA THR A 956 34.89 -4.23 11.84
C THR A 956 34.88 -5.23 10.67
N PRO A 957 36.04 -5.75 10.25
CA PRO A 957 36.09 -6.78 9.22
C PRO A 957 35.28 -8.01 9.63
N VAL A 958 34.59 -8.66 8.70
CA VAL A 958 33.75 -9.85 9.00
C VAL A 958 34.55 -10.97 9.68
N ASN A 959 35.85 -11.05 9.39
CA ASN A 959 36.78 -12.03 9.94
C ASN A 959 37.65 -11.48 11.09
N ASP A 960 37.14 -10.49 11.84
CA ASP A 960 37.77 -9.97 13.06
C ASP A 960 37.84 -11.03 14.17
N ASP A 961 36.85 -11.93 14.23
CA ASP A 961 36.82 -13.10 15.14
C ASP A 961 37.35 -14.35 14.41
N CYS A 962 38.16 -15.15 15.11
CA CYS A 962 38.68 -16.42 14.60
C CYS A 962 37.61 -17.47 14.28
N MET A 963 36.41 -17.33 14.84
CA MET A 963 35.24 -18.15 14.50
C MET A 963 34.70 -17.85 13.10
N ASN A 964 34.91 -16.62 12.61
CA ASN A 964 34.50 -16.16 11.28
C ASN A 964 35.69 -16.14 10.29
N ALA A 965 36.74 -16.91 10.60
CA ALA A 965 37.96 -16.95 9.80
C ALA A 965 37.70 -17.37 8.35
N ILE A 966 38.14 -16.55 7.39
CA ILE A 966 37.99 -16.84 5.96
C ILE A 966 38.85 -18.04 5.56
N GLU A 967 38.27 -19.03 4.89
CA GLU A 967 39.00 -20.22 4.45
C GLU A 967 39.93 -19.92 3.26
N LEU A 968 41.21 -20.26 3.40
CA LEU A 968 42.24 -20.15 2.38
C LEU A 968 42.50 -21.50 1.73
N THR A 969 42.64 -21.48 0.40
CA THR A 969 43.04 -22.65 -0.38
C THR A 969 44.56 -22.79 -0.44
N ILE A 970 45.07 -24.02 -0.34
CA ILE A 970 46.47 -24.33 -0.60
C ILE A 970 46.68 -24.45 -2.12
N ASN A 971 47.42 -23.52 -2.70
CA ASN A 971 47.69 -23.46 -4.13
C ASN A 971 48.97 -24.26 -4.51
N PRO A 972 49.14 -24.65 -5.79
CA PRO A 972 50.44 -25.01 -6.33
C PRO A 972 51.50 -23.93 -6.07
N VAL A 973 52.76 -24.34 -5.89
CA VAL A 973 53.86 -23.41 -5.52
C VAL A 973 54.08 -22.31 -6.56
N GLU A 974 53.83 -22.59 -7.83
CA GLU A 974 53.95 -21.63 -8.94
C GLU A 974 52.84 -20.56 -8.99
N ASP A 975 51.71 -20.79 -8.30
CA ASP A 975 50.54 -19.93 -8.38
C ASP A 975 50.57 -18.81 -7.33
N CYS A 976 51.46 -18.87 -6.34
CA CYS A 976 51.72 -17.74 -5.44
C CYS A 976 52.83 -16.83 -6.02
N PRO A 977 52.63 -15.50 -6.06
CA PRO A 977 51.58 -14.71 -5.40
C PRO A 977 50.32 -14.42 -6.24
N ALA A 978 50.17 -14.99 -7.43
CA ALA A 978 49.05 -14.68 -8.32
C ALA A 978 47.67 -15.12 -7.78
N ALA A 979 47.64 -16.14 -6.92
CA ALA A 979 46.45 -16.65 -6.23
C ALA A 979 46.28 -16.09 -4.80
N ALA A 980 46.92 -14.95 -4.48
CA ALA A 980 46.79 -14.35 -3.16
C ALA A 980 45.38 -13.79 -2.92
N VAL A 981 44.89 -13.98 -1.68
CA VAL A 981 43.64 -13.44 -1.18
C VAL A 981 43.91 -12.08 -0.53
N ALA A 982 43.14 -11.06 -0.90
CA ALA A 982 43.24 -9.74 -0.29
C ALA A 982 42.61 -9.73 1.12
N GLY A 983 43.19 -8.94 2.01
CA GLY A 983 42.68 -8.70 3.36
C GLY A 983 42.94 -7.26 3.80
N ASP A 984 42.22 -6.83 4.83
CA ASP A 984 42.40 -5.51 5.46
C ASP A 984 42.11 -5.67 6.96
N ASN A 985 43.00 -5.16 7.81
CA ASN A 985 42.82 -5.15 9.26
C ASN A 985 42.79 -3.72 9.85
N THR A 986 42.51 -2.71 9.03
CA THR A 986 42.48 -1.30 9.43
C THR A 986 41.56 -1.03 10.62
N ASN A 987 40.34 -1.59 10.58
CA ASN A 987 39.29 -1.40 11.60
C ASN A 987 39.08 -2.66 12.46
N ALA A 988 40.04 -3.58 12.43
CA ALA A 988 39.98 -4.81 13.21
C ALA A 988 40.20 -4.52 14.70
N THR A 989 39.53 -5.28 15.56
CA THR A 989 39.60 -5.15 17.02
C THR A 989 40.29 -6.35 17.65
N GLN A 990 40.78 -6.18 18.89
CA GLN A 990 41.40 -7.28 19.62
C GLN A 990 40.42 -7.89 20.63
N GLU A 991 40.27 -9.21 20.55
CA GLU A 991 39.56 -9.99 21.57
C GLU A 991 40.39 -10.21 22.84
N ASP A 992 39.75 -10.01 24.00
CA ASP A 992 40.38 -10.19 25.31
C ASP A 992 40.92 -11.62 25.51
N GLY A 993 42.23 -11.74 25.75
CA GLY A 993 42.90 -13.03 26.01
C GLY A 993 43.48 -13.73 24.78
N ASN A 994 43.42 -13.10 23.61
CA ASN A 994 43.94 -13.61 22.35
C ASN A 994 45.18 -12.80 21.88
N GLU A 995 46.20 -12.64 22.72
CA GLU A 995 47.44 -11.90 22.40
C GLU A 995 48.44 -12.77 21.61
N PRO A 996 49.09 -12.26 20.54
CA PRO A 996 50.01 -13.04 19.72
C PRO A 996 51.30 -13.34 20.50
N GLY A 997 51.77 -14.57 20.50
CA GLY A 997 52.87 -15.01 21.37
C GLY A 997 54.26 -14.40 21.06
N CYS A 998 54.40 -13.67 19.95
CA CYS A 998 55.66 -13.09 19.49
C CYS A 998 55.71 -11.56 19.52
N ASP A 999 54.64 -10.89 19.96
CA ASP A 999 54.64 -9.43 20.12
C ASP A 999 53.92 -9.02 21.41
N GLU A 1000 54.27 -7.87 21.96
CA GLU A 1000 53.66 -7.32 23.18
C GLU A 1000 53.24 -5.86 22.92
N THR A 1001 52.09 -5.45 23.44
CA THR A 1001 51.58 -4.07 23.31
C THR A 1001 50.99 -3.58 24.63
N THR A 1002 50.98 -2.26 24.81
CA THR A 1002 50.28 -1.59 25.92
C THR A 1002 48.96 -0.93 25.51
N VAL A 1003 48.62 -0.99 24.21
CA VAL A 1003 47.38 -0.46 23.64
C VAL A 1003 46.45 -1.63 23.28
N SER A 1004 46.57 -2.17 22.06
CA SER A 1004 45.85 -3.33 21.54
C SER A 1004 46.48 -3.75 20.20
N PHE A 1005 46.01 -4.88 19.67
CA PHE A 1005 46.25 -5.29 18.28
C PHE A 1005 45.01 -5.03 17.42
N ALA A 1006 45.20 -4.92 16.11
CA ALA A 1006 44.12 -5.02 15.13
C ALA A 1006 44.37 -6.30 14.32
N ASP A 1007 43.47 -7.28 14.38
CA ASP A 1007 43.72 -8.59 13.77
C ASP A 1007 42.55 -9.22 13.06
N VAL A 1008 42.85 -9.86 11.94
CA VAL A 1008 41.87 -10.60 11.15
C VAL A 1008 42.33 -12.04 10.94
N TRP A 1009 41.35 -12.92 10.77
CA TRP A 1009 41.55 -14.36 10.84
C TRP A 1009 41.23 -15.05 9.53
N TYR A 1010 42.03 -16.07 9.26
CA TYR A 1010 41.87 -16.99 8.14
C TYR A 1010 42.05 -18.42 8.64
N SER A 1011 41.55 -19.39 7.91
CA SER A 1011 41.74 -20.81 8.22
C SER A 1011 42.16 -21.59 6.99
N PHE A 1012 42.83 -22.72 7.16
CA PHE A 1012 43.09 -23.65 6.06
C PHE A 1012 43.23 -25.08 6.57
N ASN A 1013 42.79 -26.06 5.78
CA ASN A 1013 43.10 -27.46 6.03
C ASN A 1013 44.37 -27.88 5.28
N SER A 1014 45.34 -28.48 5.98
CA SER A 1014 46.61 -28.91 5.39
C SER A 1014 46.46 -30.02 4.34
N GLY A 1015 45.35 -30.77 4.32
CA GLY A 1015 45.19 -31.96 3.49
C GLY A 1015 46.36 -32.93 3.68
N SER A 1016 46.87 -33.54 2.61
CA SER A 1016 48.05 -34.42 2.72
C SER A 1016 49.39 -33.67 2.90
N ASN A 1017 49.40 -32.34 3.00
CA ASN A 1017 50.63 -31.57 3.12
C ASN A 1017 51.17 -31.64 4.55
N THR A 1018 52.42 -32.10 4.68
CA THR A 1018 53.19 -31.98 5.92
C THR A 1018 54.00 -30.68 6.00
N GLU A 1019 54.00 -29.90 4.92
CA GLU A 1019 54.65 -28.59 4.82
C GLU A 1019 53.82 -27.67 3.92
N VAL A 1020 53.48 -26.49 4.41
CA VAL A 1020 52.73 -25.44 3.69
C VAL A 1020 53.51 -24.13 3.82
N THR A 1021 53.62 -23.36 2.74
CA THR A 1021 54.29 -22.05 2.74
C THR A 1021 53.25 -20.94 2.69
N LEU A 1022 53.33 -20.01 3.63
CA LEU A 1022 52.49 -18.81 3.73
C LEU A 1022 53.29 -17.60 3.29
N ASP A 1023 52.81 -16.92 2.24
CA ASP A 1023 53.36 -15.67 1.74
C ASP A 1023 52.41 -14.52 2.11
N LEU A 1024 52.93 -13.45 2.69
CA LEU A 1024 52.19 -12.25 3.07
C LEU A 1024 52.86 -11.03 2.42
N ASP A 1025 52.10 -10.29 1.63
CA ASP A 1025 52.51 -8.94 1.18
C ASP A 1025 51.73 -7.91 2.01
N PRO A 1026 52.39 -7.13 2.89
CA PRO A 1026 51.75 -6.21 3.83
C PRO A 1026 51.21 -4.93 3.17
N MET A 1027 51.42 -4.73 1.86
CA MET A 1027 50.98 -3.55 1.09
C MET A 1027 51.14 -2.21 1.82
N ASP A 1028 50.07 -1.64 2.41
CA ASP A 1028 50.09 -0.35 3.10
C ASP A 1028 50.04 -0.42 4.64
N MET A 1029 50.06 -1.63 5.21
CA MET A 1029 50.19 -1.83 6.66
C MET A 1029 51.44 -1.12 7.20
N GLU A 1030 51.28 -0.31 8.25
CA GLU A 1030 52.41 0.35 8.93
C GLU A 1030 53.07 -0.55 9.98
N SER A 1031 52.32 -1.53 10.49
CA SER A 1031 52.77 -2.59 11.40
C SER A 1031 52.09 -3.90 11.02
N TRP A 1032 52.83 -5.02 10.97
CA TRP A 1032 52.24 -6.33 10.64
C TRP A 1032 52.98 -7.50 11.31
N GLY A 1033 52.21 -8.54 11.58
CA GLY A 1033 52.67 -9.82 12.08
C GLY A 1033 51.69 -10.92 11.70
N VAL A 1034 52.17 -12.17 11.75
CA VAL A 1034 51.38 -13.36 11.46
C VAL A 1034 51.57 -14.39 12.55
N THR A 1035 50.48 -14.94 13.07
CA THR A 1035 50.49 -16.18 13.86
C THR A 1035 49.77 -17.29 13.12
N VAL A 1036 50.18 -18.53 13.36
CA VAL A 1036 49.49 -19.72 12.86
C VAL A 1036 49.32 -20.70 14.01
N SER A 1037 48.09 -21.07 14.34
CA SER A 1037 47.72 -21.94 15.47
C SER A 1037 46.92 -23.16 15.01
N ASP A 1038 46.92 -24.21 15.84
CA ASP A 1038 46.15 -25.45 15.61
C ASP A 1038 44.71 -25.42 16.15
N ALA A 1039 44.27 -24.27 16.66
CA ALA A 1039 42.89 -23.98 17.06
C ALA A 1039 42.66 -22.46 17.07
N CYS A 1040 41.41 -22.05 16.86
CA CYS A 1040 40.93 -20.66 16.95
C CYS A 1040 41.29 -20.01 18.30
N MET A 1041 40.85 -20.61 19.43
CA MET A 1041 41.13 -20.10 20.78
C MET A 1041 41.96 -21.08 21.62
N GLY A 1042 43.03 -20.59 22.25
CA GLY A 1042 43.87 -21.38 23.16
C GLY A 1042 44.71 -22.49 22.51
N GLY A 1043 44.83 -22.48 21.18
CA GLY A 1043 45.67 -23.38 20.40
C GLY A 1043 47.16 -23.17 20.63
N THR A 1044 47.98 -24.13 20.18
CA THR A 1044 49.43 -24.00 20.13
C THR A 1044 49.84 -23.27 18.86
N GLU A 1045 50.48 -22.10 18.99
CA GLU A 1045 51.10 -21.41 17.85
C GLU A 1045 52.26 -22.24 17.28
N ILE A 1046 52.12 -22.69 16.03
CA ILE A 1046 53.17 -23.38 15.29
C ILE A 1046 54.08 -22.40 14.55
N ALA A 1047 53.60 -21.18 14.30
CA ALA A 1047 54.38 -20.05 13.80
C ALA A 1047 53.89 -18.73 14.41
N CYS A 1048 54.82 -17.82 14.69
CA CYS A 1048 54.54 -16.45 15.09
C CYS A 1048 55.71 -15.57 14.64
N ARG A 1049 55.44 -14.59 13.77
CA ARG A 1049 56.46 -13.70 13.18
C ARG A 1049 55.93 -12.27 13.16
N VAL A 1050 56.79 -11.34 13.57
CA VAL A 1050 56.57 -9.89 13.40
C VAL A 1050 57.42 -9.43 12.22
N ASP A 1051 56.86 -8.60 11.33
CA ASP A 1051 57.51 -8.08 10.12
C ASP A 1051 58.20 -9.19 9.27
N PRO A 1052 57.50 -10.28 8.89
CA PRO A 1052 58.07 -11.28 7.99
C PRO A 1052 58.33 -10.65 6.62
N THR A 1053 59.56 -10.81 6.12
CA THR A 1053 60.01 -10.32 4.79
C THR A 1053 60.31 -11.45 3.79
N ASP A 1054 60.28 -12.70 4.27
CA ASP A 1054 60.41 -13.93 3.48
C ASP A 1054 59.17 -14.81 3.78
N PRO A 1055 58.69 -15.63 2.82
CA PRO A 1055 57.58 -16.55 3.05
C PRO A 1055 57.83 -17.49 4.24
N ILE A 1056 56.78 -17.74 5.02
CA ILE A 1056 56.82 -18.54 6.25
C ILE A 1056 56.53 -20.01 5.91
N VAL A 1057 57.52 -20.88 6.13
CA VAL A 1057 57.35 -22.33 5.97
C VAL A 1057 56.78 -22.94 7.26
N LEU A 1058 55.60 -23.52 7.16
CA LEU A 1058 54.84 -24.14 8.24
C LEU A 1058 55.01 -25.65 8.20
N THR A 1059 55.35 -26.27 9.33
CA THR A 1059 55.31 -27.73 9.48
C THR A 1059 53.94 -28.13 9.97
N THR A 1060 53.16 -28.82 9.13
CA THR A 1060 51.77 -29.17 9.39
C THR A 1060 51.62 -30.67 9.64
N ALA A 1061 50.63 -31.04 10.46
CA ALA A 1061 50.11 -32.41 10.46
C ALA A 1061 49.15 -32.57 9.29
N GLU A 1062 49.05 -33.78 8.72
CA GLU A 1062 48.11 -34.05 7.62
C GLU A 1062 46.66 -33.92 8.09
N ASN A 1063 45.78 -33.45 7.20
CA ASN A 1063 44.33 -33.28 7.34
C ASN A 1063 43.93 -32.48 8.60
N THR A 1064 44.75 -31.50 8.97
CA THR A 1064 44.57 -30.68 10.16
C THR A 1064 44.25 -29.26 9.75
N THR A 1065 43.22 -28.67 10.36
CA THR A 1065 42.86 -27.27 10.15
C THR A 1065 43.71 -26.38 11.03
N TYR A 1066 44.25 -25.31 10.45
CA TYR A 1066 45.04 -24.29 11.11
C TYR A 1066 44.37 -22.93 10.94
N TRP A 1067 44.54 -22.06 11.93
CA TRP A 1067 44.10 -20.68 11.88
C TRP A 1067 45.30 -19.77 11.68
N VAL A 1068 45.19 -18.84 10.75
CA VAL A 1068 46.17 -17.81 10.44
C VAL A 1068 45.60 -16.50 10.94
N ARG A 1069 46.33 -15.84 11.84
CA ARG A 1069 46.02 -14.49 12.31
C ARG A 1069 46.98 -13.51 11.65
N VAL A 1070 46.45 -12.48 11.02
CA VAL A 1070 47.24 -11.33 10.56
C VAL A 1070 46.94 -10.17 11.49
N PHE A 1071 47.97 -9.65 12.16
CA PHE A 1071 47.79 -8.65 13.20
C PHE A 1071 48.69 -7.44 13.00
N SER A 1072 48.23 -6.27 13.44
CA SER A 1072 48.99 -5.02 13.52
C SER A 1072 49.09 -4.56 14.96
N ASN A 1073 50.30 -4.21 15.39
CA ASN A 1073 50.50 -3.67 16.73
C ASN A 1073 50.26 -2.15 16.71
N LEU A 1074 49.11 -1.72 17.22
CA LEU A 1074 48.65 -0.33 17.18
C LEU A 1074 49.52 0.64 18.01
N GLU A 1075 50.40 0.14 18.89
CA GLU A 1075 51.42 0.97 19.54
C GLU A 1075 52.53 1.40 18.57
N THR A 1076 52.77 0.61 17.51
CA THR A 1076 53.90 0.76 16.58
C THR A 1076 53.51 1.26 15.19
N GLY A 1077 52.26 1.08 14.78
CA GLY A 1077 51.73 1.52 13.49
C GLY A 1077 50.29 1.03 13.28
N ALA A 1078 49.55 1.69 12.38
CA ALA A 1078 48.20 1.27 12.03
C ALA A 1078 48.17 -0.02 11.20
N GLY A 1079 47.00 -0.68 11.18
CA GLY A 1079 46.66 -1.73 10.21
C GLY A 1079 46.51 -1.17 8.79
N GLY A 1080 46.21 -2.06 7.85
CA GLY A 1080 46.12 -1.74 6.44
C GLY A 1080 45.69 -2.92 5.58
N GLU A 1081 45.60 -2.68 4.28
CA GLU A 1081 45.43 -3.72 3.25
C GLU A 1081 46.67 -4.61 3.17
N PHE A 1082 46.46 -5.89 2.86
CA PHE A 1082 47.50 -6.88 2.61
C PHE A 1082 47.01 -7.96 1.65
N THR A 1083 47.91 -8.84 1.22
CA THR A 1083 47.53 -10.08 0.54
C THR A 1083 48.20 -11.30 1.15
N LEU A 1084 47.50 -12.44 1.13
CA LEU A 1084 47.94 -13.72 1.68
C LEU A 1084 47.85 -14.83 0.65
N CYS A 1085 48.92 -15.62 0.49
CA CYS A 1085 48.92 -16.78 -0.40
C CYS A 1085 49.50 -18.02 0.29
N LEU A 1086 48.72 -19.09 0.35
CA LEU A 1086 49.19 -20.39 0.81
C LEU A 1086 49.59 -21.26 -0.39
N SER A 1087 50.74 -21.93 -0.29
CA SER A 1087 51.20 -22.89 -1.28
C SER A 1087 51.72 -24.19 -0.68
N GLY A 1088 51.53 -25.30 -1.40
CA GLY A 1088 51.91 -26.64 -0.99
C GLY A 1088 51.96 -27.63 -2.16
N ALA A 1089 52.23 -28.90 -1.86
CA ALA A 1089 52.10 -29.97 -2.84
C ALA A 1089 50.60 -30.28 -3.05
N THR A 1090 50.09 -30.01 -4.25
CA THR A 1090 48.72 -30.39 -4.60
C THR A 1090 48.63 -31.91 -4.79
N PRO A 1091 47.69 -32.62 -4.13
CA PRO A 1091 47.48 -34.03 -4.40
C PRO A 1091 46.90 -34.19 -5.81
N THR A 1092 47.59 -34.95 -6.66
CA THR A 1092 47.14 -35.26 -8.02
C THR A 1092 46.25 -36.50 -7.97
N PHE A 1093 44.95 -36.30 -7.79
CA PHE A 1093 43.97 -37.39 -7.93
C PHE A 1093 43.62 -37.58 -9.41
N ILE A 1094 43.91 -38.76 -9.98
CA ILE A 1094 43.46 -39.14 -11.33
C ILE A 1094 42.29 -40.11 -11.18
N CYS A 1095 41.06 -39.60 -11.22
CA CYS A 1095 39.86 -40.41 -11.34
C CYS A 1095 39.58 -40.69 -12.83
N ASP A 1096 39.59 -41.96 -13.24
CA ASP A 1096 39.37 -42.41 -14.62
C ASP A 1096 38.57 -43.72 -14.63
N GLY A 1097 37.31 -43.67 -15.07
CA GLY A 1097 36.43 -44.84 -15.13
C GLY A 1097 36.83 -45.88 -16.20
N GLY A 1098 37.57 -45.51 -17.24
CA GLY A 1098 37.94 -46.38 -18.36
C GLY A 1098 36.76 -47.03 -19.11
N GLU A 1099 37.05 -47.82 -20.15
CA GLU A 1099 36.04 -48.63 -20.86
C GLU A 1099 35.94 -50.02 -20.24
N VAL A 1100 34.74 -50.41 -19.78
CA VAL A 1100 34.48 -51.73 -19.21
C VAL A 1100 34.10 -52.73 -20.30
N SER A 1101 34.75 -53.89 -20.30
CA SER A 1101 34.44 -55.00 -21.20
C SER A 1101 34.37 -56.32 -20.43
N GLY A 1102 33.46 -57.20 -20.85
CA GLY A 1102 33.32 -58.54 -20.27
C GLY A 1102 34.24 -59.57 -20.94
N ASN A 1103 33.97 -60.85 -20.69
CA ASN A 1103 34.75 -61.97 -21.24
C ASN A 1103 34.98 -61.85 -22.76
N GLU A 1104 36.22 -62.11 -23.19
CA GLU A 1104 36.68 -61.98 -24.58
C GLU A 1104 36.64 -60.54 -25.16
N GLY A 1105 36.51 -59.51 -24.32
CA GLY A 1105 36.52 -58.10 -24.73
C GLY A 1105 35.18 -57.63 -25.31
N LEU A 1106 34.09 -58.35 -25.02
CA LEU A 1106 32.75 -58.00 -25.49
C LEU A 1106 32.16 -56.87 -24.64
N THR A 1107 31.60 -55.86 -25.31
CA THR A 1107 30.86 -54.75 -24.68
C THR A 1107 29.36 -55.01 -24.60
N SER A 1108 28.90 -56.16 -25.11
CA SER A 1108 27.53 -56.64 -25.00
C SER A 1108 27.53 -58.16 -24.92
N ILE A 1109 26.88 -58.70 -23.89
CA ILE A 1109 26.82 -60.14 -23.59
C ILE A 1109 25.37 -60.51 -23.30
N SER A 1110 24.90 -61.61 -23.88
CA SER A 1110 23.58 -62.18 -23.57
C SER A 1110 23.75 -63.46 -22.77
N VAL A 1111 23.16 -63.50 -21.58
CA VAL A 1111 23.13 -64.67 -20.68
C VAL A 1111 21.72 -65.25 -20.62
N CYS A 1112 21.60 -66.55 -20.41
CA CYS A 1112 20.31 -67.23 -20.26
C CYS A 1112 20.12 -67.59 -18.78
N GLN A 1113 19.05 -67.11 -18.13
CA GLN A 1113 18.75 -67.57 -16.78
C GLN A 1113 18.38 -69.05 -16.77
N ASP A 1114 19.31 -69.89 -16.33
CA ASP A 1114 19.09 -71.31 -16.10
C ASP A 1114 19.73 -71.80 -14.78
N ALA A 1115 19.83 -73.11 -14.59
CA ALA A 1115 20.37 -73.70 -13.35
C ALA A 1115 21.91 -73.76 -13.32
N SER A 1116 22.57 -73.35 -14.39
CA SER A 1116 24.00 -73.13 -14.48
C SER A 1116 24.36 -71.79 -13.85
N VAL A 1117 25.64 -71.55 -13.57
CA VAL A 1117 26.10 -70.27 -13.01
C VAL A 1117 26.63 -69.43 -14.17
N ASP A 1118 26.15 -68.20 -14.33
CA ASP A 1118 26.48 -67.31 -15.45
C ASP A 1118 27.31 -66.13 -14.95
N VAL A 1119 28.55 -66.45 -14.55
CA VAL A 1119 29.53 -65.46 -14.08
C VAL A 1119 30.24 -64.80 -15.25
N ILE A 1120 30.20 -63.46 -15.26
CA ILE A 1120 30.95 -62.63 -16.20
C ILE A 1120 32.10 -61.97 -15.45
N ASP A 1121 33.32 -62.07 -15.98
CA ASP A 1121 34.48 -61.30 -15.51
C ASP A 1121 34.60 -60.03 -16.36
N PHE A 1122 34.86 -58.91 -15.71
CA PHE A 1122 35.02 -57.59 -16.29
C PHE A 1122 36.48 -57.15 -16.27
N SER A 1123 36.86 -56.38 -17.27
CA SER A 1123 38.16 -55.72 -17.40
C SER A 1123 37.95 -54.27 -17.83
N THR A 1124 38.90 -53.41 -17.48
CA THR A 1124 38.84 -51.97 -17.75
C THR A 1124 40.12 -51.46 -18.41
N THR A 1125 40.00 -50.37 -19.16
CA THR A 1125 41.15 -49.58 -19.67
C THR A 1125 41.55 -48.42 -18.75
N SER A 1126 40.96 -48.32 -17.56
CA SER A 1126 41.23 -47.25 -16.60
C SER A 1126 42.73 -47.09 -16.31
N THR A 1127 43.14 -45.83 -16.21
CA THR A 1127 44.48 -45.40 -15.80
C THR A 1127 44.49 -44.83 -14.38
N SER A 1128 43.39 -44.93 -13.64
CA SER A 1128 43.29 -44.40 -12.28
C SER A 1128 44.24 -45.11 -11.31
N ASP A 1129 44.89 -44.33 -10.46
CA ASP A 1129 45.68 -44.81 -9.32
C ASP A 1129 44.86 -44.87 -8.01
N GLU A 1130 43.56 -44.50 -8.07
CA GLU A 1130 42.60 -44.51 -6.97
C GLU A 1130 41.82 -45.85 -6.88
N ALA A 1131 40.95 -45.96 -5.87
CA ALA A 1131 40.20 -47.19 -5.60
C ALA A 1131 39.11 -47.47 -6.66
N TYR A 1132 39.43 -48.34 -7.62
CA TYR A 1132 38.52 -48.69 -8.70
C TYR A 1132 37.47 -49.76 -8.32
N SER A 1133 36.21 -49.57 -8.70
CA SER A 1133 35.12 -50.54 -8.57
C SER A 1133 34.17 -50.52 -9.77
N TYR A 1134 33.26 -51.49 -9.82
CA TYR A 1134 32.25 -51.61 -10.88
C TYR A 1134 30.85 -51.49 -10.32
N VAL A 1135 29.97 -50.82 -11.06
CA VAL A 1135 28.56 -50.68 -10.75
C VAL A 1135 27.72 -51.29 -11.86
N VAL A 1136 26.69 -52.04 -11.47
CA VAL A 1136 25.71 -52.62 -12.39
C VAL A 1136 24.41 -51.84 -12.26
N THR A 1137 23.88 -51.35 -13.37
CA THR A 1137 22.59 -50.68 -13.44
C THR A 1137 21.61 -51.44 -14.32
N ASP A 1138 20.32 -51.21 -14.13
CA ASP A 1138 19.29 -51.64 -15.08
C ASP A 1138 19.20 -50.69 -16.30
N GLU A 1139 18.20 -50.89 -17.17
CA GLU A 1139 18.01 -50.08 -18.37
C GLU A 1139 17.61 -48.62 -18.08
N ALA A 1140 17.14 -48.32 -16.86
CA ALA A 1140 16.81 -46.99 -16.38
C ALA A 1140 17.98 -46.33 -15.61
N ASP A 1141 19.18 -46.94 -15.67
CA ASP A 1141 20.39 -46.48 -14.97
C ASP A 1141 20.29 -46.51 -13.44
N VAL A 1142 19.35 -47.28 -12.88
CA VAL A 1142 19.25 -47.51 -11.42
C VAL A 1142 20.29 -48.53 -11.00
N ILE A 1143 21.11 -48.21 -9.99
CA ILE A 1143 22.12 -49.11 -9.45
C ILE A 1143 21.44 -50.32 -8.81
N VAL A 1144 21.67 -51.50 -9.38
CA VAL A 1144 21.15 -52.78 -8.86
C VAL A 1144 22.20 -53.58 -8.10
N ALA A 1145 23.49 -53.30 -8.33
CA ALA A 1145 24.58 -53.91 -7.58
C ALA A 1145 25.88 -53.10 -7.66
N LEU A 1146 26.66 -53.13 -6.56
CA LEU A 1146 28.05 -52.70 -6.51
C LEU A 1146 28.96 -53.93 -6.38
N MET A 1147 29.97 -54.05 -7.24
CA MET A 1147 30.83 -55.22 -7.26
C MET A 1147 32.06 -55.04 -6.37
N ALA A 1148 32.21 -55.92 -5.37
CA ALA A 1148 33.41 -55.98 -4.52
C ALA A 1148 34.67 -56.51 -5.24
N GLY A 1149 34.54 -56.89 -6.51
CA GLY A 1149 35.59 -57.37 -7.39
C GLY A 1149 35.18 -57.16 -8.84
N ASN A 1150 35.84 -57.85 -9.78
CA ASN A 1150 35.57 -57.67 -11.21
C ASN A 1150 34.66 -58.77 -11.80
N SER A 1151 33.89 -59.50 -10.99
CA SER A 1151 33.03 -60.57 -11.51
C SER A 1151 31.69 -60.64 -10.80
N MET A 1152 30.65 -61.02 -11.56
CA MET A 1152 29.29 -61.18 -11.04
C MET A 1152 28.56 -62.31 -11.75
N ASP A 1153 27.79 -63.08 -10.99
CA ASP A 1153 26.82 -64.06 -11.50
C ASP A 1153 25.48 -63.37 -11.81
N PHE A 1154 25.15 -63.27 -13.10
CA PHE A 1154 23.93 -62.60 -13.55
C PHE A 1154 22.65 -63.43 -13.33
N ASN A 1155 22.76 -64.69 -12.90
CA ASN A 1155 21.60 -65.47 -12.49
C ASN A 1155 21.03 -65.06 -11.13
N MET A 1156 21.71 -64.17 -10.41
CA MET A 1156 21.22 -63.58 -9.17
C MET A 1156 20.37 -62.31 -9.38
N LEU A 1157 20.41 -61.72 -10.57
CA LEU A 1157 19.62 -60.54 -10.93
C LEU A 1157 18.29 -60.95 -11.57
N ALA A 1158 17.35 -60.02 -11.72
CA ALA A 1158 16.10 -60.29 -12.43
C ALA A 1158 16.36 -60.46 -13.95
N VAL A 1159 15.41 -61.03 -14.70
CA VAL A 1159 15.55 -61.08 -16.17
C VAL A 1159 15.39 -59.66 -16.71
N GLY A 1160 16.42 -59.13 -17.35
CA GLY A 1160 16.42 -57.77 -17.91
C GLY A 1160 17.72 -57.42 -18.63
N SER A 1161 17.76 -56.19 -19.16
CA SER A 1161 18.98 -55.58 -19.70
C SER A 1161 19.70 -54.85 -18.59
N TYR A 1162 21.02 -55.03 -18.50
CA TYR A 1162 21.86 -54.36 -17.51
C TYR A 1162 23.04 -53.67 -18.18
N ARG A 1163 23.50 -52.56 -17.60
CA ARG A 1163 24.74 -51.88 -17.97
C ARG A 1163 25.74 -52.00 -16.84
N VAL A 1164 27.03 -52.04 -17.19
CA VAL A 1164 28.12 -52.15 -16.20
C VAL A 1164 29.07 -51.00 -16.43
N TYR A 1165 29.29 -50.20 -15.40
CA TYR A 1165 30.19 -49.05 -15.41
C TYR A 1165 31.36 -49.27 -14.48
N GLY A 1166 32.44 -48.58 -14.77
CA GLY A 1166 33.61 -48.50 -13.92
C GLY A 1166 33.73 -47.12 -13.30
N PHE A 1167 34.13 -47.04 -12.05
CA PHE A 1167 34.40 -45.78 -11.35
C PHE A 1167 35.62 -45.92 -10.45
N SER A 1168 36.33 -44.82 -10.24
CA SER A 1168 37.54 -44.72 -9.43
C SER A 1168 37.53 -43.45 -8.61
#